data_AF-A0A8T3N2F4-F1
#
_entry.id   AF-A0A8T3N2F4-F1
#
_cell.length_a   1.000
_cell.length_b   1.000
_cell.length_c   1.000
_cell.angle_alpha   90.00
_cell.angle_beta   90.00
_cell.angle_gamma   90.00
#
_symmetry.space_group_name_H-M   'P 1'
#
loop_
_entity.id
_entity.type
_entity.pdbx_description
1 polymer ?
#
loop_
_entity_poly.entity_id
_entity_poly.type
_entity_poly.pdbx_seq_one_letter_code
_entity_poly.pdbx_strand_id
1 'polypeptide(L)'
;MKATGEVMAIDRTFGSALNKALRGLEQAGAGPLAEDPSWTPSFDYLAGVYGGRHGLIGNDDLDAAADDEPIRWIDETGQACESTRHAQRSAAPIVLRRFLAPSDSRLWRLLGLLRRGIPEATIQAATGIAPWFLAEMGRSVALELEVRAFGGRLADPTDAEAATLLATVKRAGFGDHELATMAGIDDESIRAARQVLGLRPGYAMVDTCAAEFAAETPYFYSTYAAAGSEPEAPPVRRPAALVIGSGPVRIGQGIEFDYCAVQAAETLRDRGWQAVMINSNPETVSTDFDASSRLYFEPLDPESVRSVIDAETAPGDTVLPVVVAYGGQTPLNLAAPLAAAGVPLLGSDLETIDQAEERTRFSALLDRLGIPQPEGGMAHSVEEALTLAERIGYPVIVRPSFVIGGLAIDFCYSPEDLIRQLAAATVVDPDRPVRIDRYLEGIEVDVDAVSDGVRVLIPGLLEHIERAGVHSGDSVGMFPPGTVGPGDQDLIVATMERVVLALGVRGLCNAQFIVREDGVYLIEVNPRASRTVPFMSKVTGVPMVELAVRIALGETLADLGWPNGLLAQAEPALVAVKAPAFSTAKLRGVDPSVGPGMQSTGEVIGISEDPRVALAKALTGASLVPPSRGGVVGTPEDEPLALLSIAERDKRELPRLAAALHAAGYRLAATAGTRAIIEAAGLTARSVAKLGAEPDEASGEVAILELIASGEVRLVVNTPTPRSGAVRDAAEIRLAATAEGILCLTAIETAVAAAEALDPAIAGRLAEVRSLAEWVPNPGRPRKAVANSAGHEPAAELAAELAATTR
;
A
#
# COMPACT_ATOMS: atom_id res chain seq x y z
N MET A 1 14.13 5.53 -12.35
CA MET A 1 13.09 4.48 -12.24
C MET A 1 11.92 5.05 -11.46
N LYS A 2 10.68 4.64 -11.78
CA LYS A 2 9.45 5.09 -11.08
C LYS A 2 8.65 3.94 -10.44
N ALA A 3 9.03 2.68 -10.72
CA ALA A 3 8.42 1.52 -10.10
C ALA A 3 8.78 1.48 -8.60
N THR A 4 7.83 1.07 -7.77
CA THR A 4 8.01 0.93 -6.31
C THR A 4 8.42 -0.49 -5.89
N GLY A 5 8.27 -1.46 -6.78
CA GLY A 5 8.68 -2.85 -6.59
C GLY A 5 8.49 -3.64 -7.88
N GLU A 6 8.71 -4.95 -7.80
CA GLU A 6 8.67 -5.85 -8.95
C GLU A 6 8.15 -7.25 -8.56
N VAL A 7 7.72 -8.00 -9.57
CA VAL A 7 7.29 -9.39 -9.47
C VAL A 7 8.16 -10.26 -10.38
N MET A 8 8.45 -11.47 -9.95
CA MET A 8 9.06 -12.50 -10.80
C MET A 8 8.11 -13.69 -10.96
N ALA A 9 8.16 -14.34 -12.12
CA ALA A 9 7.49 -15.60 -12.35
C ALA A 9 8.39 -16.52 -13.17
N ILE A 10 8.32 -17.81 -12.87
CA ILE A 10 9.12 -18.84 -13.53
C ILE A 10 8.18 -19.82 -14.22
N ASP A 11 8.46 -20.10 -15.49
CA ASP A 11 7.85 -21.20 -16.25
C ASP A 11 8.78 -21.62 -17.40
N ARG A 12 8.43 -22.71 -18.10
CA ARG A 12 9.20 -23.28 -19.21
C ARG A 12 8.91 -22.63 -20.56
N THR A 13 7.96 -21.70 -20.62
CA THR A 13 7.63 -20.92 -21.83
C THR A 13 7.44 -19.45 -21.46
N PHE A 14 7.70 -18.55 -22.42
CA PHE A 14 7.53 -17.12 -22.19
C PHE A 14 6.07 -16.74 -21.97
N GLY A 15 5.14 -17.24 -22.81
CA GLY A 15 3.71 -16.96 -22.63
C GLY A 15 3.20 -17.35 -21.24
N SER A 16 3.60 -18.52 -20.72
CA SER A 16 3.20 -18.96 -19.38
C SER A 16 3.82 -18.10 -18.28
N ALA A 17 5.12 -17.82 -18.37
CA ALA A 17 5.79 -16.95 -17.41
C ALA A 17 5.18 -15.53 -17.39
N LEU A 18 4.84 -14.98 -18.55
CA LEU A 18 4.19 -13.67 -18.66
C LEU A 18 2.80 -13.66 -18.01
N ASN A 19 1.95 -14.66 -18.30
CA ASN A 19 0.63 -14.74 -17.70
C ASN A 19 0.68 -14.95 -16.18
N LYS A 20 1.61 -15.78 -15.68
CA LYS A 20 1.88 -15.91 -14.24
C LYS A 20 2.34 -14.59 -13.63
N ALA A 21 3.28 -13.88 -14.26
CA ALA A 21 3.75 -12.59 -13.76
C ALA A 21 2.62 -11.54 -13.69
N LEU A 22 1.76 -11.48 -14.71
CA LEU A 22 0.62 -10.57 -14.74
C LEU A 22 -0.39 -10.84 -13.62
N ARG A 23 -0.65 -12.11 -13.31
CA ARG A 23 -1.46 -12.52 -12.15
C ARG A 23 -0.76 -12.19 -10.82
N GLY A 24 0.55 -12.41 -10.77
CA GLY A 24 1.38 -12.15 -9.60
C GLY A 24 1.71 -10.68 -9.32
N LEU A 25 1.19 -9.74 -10.12
CA LEU A 25 1.33 -8.30 -9.85
C LEU A 25 0.57 -7.86 -8.59
N GLU A 26 -0.38 -8.68 -8.12
CA GLU A 26 -1.19 -8.45 -6.91
C GLU A 26 -1.90 -7.08 -6.89
N GLN A 27 -2.20 -6.54 -8.07
CA GLN A 27 -2.87 -5.26 -8.26
C GLN A 27 -4.31 -5.50 -8.70
N ALA A 28 -5.26 -4.93 -7.94
CA ALA A 28 -6.68 -5.06 -8.24
C ALA A 28 -7.01 -4.55 -9.66
N GLY A 29 -7.72 -5.36 -10.44
CA GLY A 29 -8.05 -5.05 -11.83
C GLY A 29 -6.87 -5.15 -12.81
N ALA A 30 -5.67 -5.51 -12.35
CA ALA A 30 -4.53 -5.82 -13.20
C ALA A 30 -4.37 -7.34 -13.32
N GLY A 31 -4.59 -7.84 -14.53
CA GLY A 31 -4.38 -9.23 -14.90
C GLY A 31 -4.20 -9.32 -16.41
N PRO A 32 -4.07 -10.53 -17.00
CA PRO A 32 -3.90 -10.70 -18.43
C PRO A 32 -4.97 -9.99 -19.27
N LEU A 33 -6.20 -9.91 -18.73
CA LEU A 33 -7.38 -9.38 -19.41
C LEU A 33 -7.65 -7.88 -19.13
N ALA A 34 -6.80 -7.20 -18.37
CA ALA A 34 -7.06 -5.82 -17.97
C ALA A 34 -7.11 -4.86 -19.17
N GLU A 35 -8.13 -4.00 -19.18
CA GLU A 35 -8.33 -2.98 -20.20
C GLU A 35 -9.05 -1.78 -19.58
N ASP A 36 -8.50 -0.58 -19.75
CA ASP A 36 -9.11 0.65 -19.25
C ASP A 36 -10.14 1.17 -20.27
N PRO A 37 -11.39 1.44 -19.86
CA PRO A 37 -12.43 1.95 -20.76
C PRO A 37 -12.04 3.24 -21.49
N SER A 38 -11.19 4.09 -20.90
CA SER A 38 -10.72 5.34 -21.51
C SER A 38 -9.89 5.12 -22.78
N TRP A 39 -9.40 3.90 -23.02
CA TRP A 39 -8.63 3.56 -24.22
C TRP A 39 -9.51 3.28 -25.44
N THR A 40 -10.82 3.03 -25.24
CA THR A 40 -11.78 2.66 -26.30
C THR A 40 -11.72 3.58 -27.52
N PRO A 41 -11.73 4.92 -27.39
CA PRO A 41 -11.67 5.80 -28.57
C PRO A 41 -10.38 5.62 -29.39
N SER A 42 -9.25 5.40 -28.71
CA SER A 42 -7.97 5.14 -29.38
C SER A 42 -7.97 3.78 -30.06
N PHE A 43 -8.54 2.77 -29.41
CA PHE A 43 -8.70 1.44 -29.98
C PHE A 43 -9.57 1.45 -31.23
N ASP A 44 -10.74 2.07 -31.20
CA ASP A 44 -11.67 2.11 -32.34
C ASP A 44 -11.06 2.83 -33.54
N TYR A 45 -10.38 3.96 -33.30
CA TYR A 45 -9.67 4.69 -34.34
C TYR A 45 -8.54 3.85 -34.95
N LEU A 46 -7.67 3.25 -34.13
CA LEU A 46 -6.54 2.46 -34.61
C LEU A 46 -6.98 1.17 -35.29
N ALA A 47 -8.04 0.52 -34.81
CA ALA A 47 -8.65 -0.65 -35.45
C ALA A 47 -9.29 -0.29 -36.79
N GLY A 48 -9.94 0.89 -36.89
CA GLY A 48 -10.49 1.37 -38.16
C GLY A 48 -9.42 1.62 -39.23
N VAL A 49 -8.23 2.08 -38.83
CA VAL A 49 -7.12 2.36 -39.75
C VAL A 49 -6.27 1.13 -40.06
N TYR A 50 -5.93 0.33 -39.05
CA TYR A 50 -4.99 -0.80 -39.14
C TYR A 50 -5.64 -2.19 -39.11
N GLY A 51 -6.85 -2.33 -38.56
CA GLY A 51 -7.54 -3.61 -38.34
C GLY A 51 -8.24 -4.19 -39.57
N GLY A 52 -7.98 -3.65 -40.77
CA GLY A 52 -8.60 -4.10 -42.01
C GLY A 52 -8.11 -5.47 -42.51
N ARG A 53 -8.98 -6.48 -42.37
CA ARG A 53 -9.10 -7.75 -43.16
C ARG A 53 -7.85 -8.64 -43.28
N HIS A 54 -7.72 -9.63 -42.40
CA HIS A 54 -7.12 -10.90 -42.80
C HIS A 54 -8.15 -11.76 -43.53
N GLY A 55 -7.99 -11.84 -44.86
CA GLY A 55 -8.71 -12.77 -45.75
C GLY A 55 -9.50 -12.06 -46.85
N LEU A 56 -8.96 -12.07 -48.08
CA LEU A 56 -9.57 -11.58 -49.33
C LEU A 56 -9.60 -10.05 -49.51
N ILE A 57 -8.48 -9.50 -49.98
CA ILE A 57 -8.29 -8.81 -51.27
C ILE A 57 -6.83 -8.36 -51.27
N GLY A 58 -6.13 -8.63 -52.38
CA GLY A 58 -4.71 -8.32 -52.52
C GLY A 58 -4.42 -6.82 -52.43
N ASN A 59 -3.13 -6.52 -52.38
CA ASN A 59 -2.61 -5.30 -53.00
C ASN A 59 -3.33 -5.10 -54.34
N ASP A 60 -4.04 -3.98 -54.46
CA ASP A 60 -4.27 -3.17 -55.66
C ASP A 60 -5.65 -2.45 -55.55
N ASP A 61 -5.59 -1.13 -55.73
CA ASP A 61 -6.69 -0.20 -56.04
C ASP A 61 -7.87 -0.05 -55.03
N LEU A 62 -7.72 0.90 -54.10
CA LEU A 62 -8.86 1.63 -53.53
C LEU A 62 -8.83 3.06 -54.06
N ASP A 63 -9.94 3.49 -54.67
CA ASP A 63 -10.15 4.77 -55.33
C ASP A 63 -9.53 5.97 -54.59
N ALA A 64 -8.53 6.61 -55.21
CA ALA A 64 -7.94 7.87 -54.71
C ALA A 64 -8.98 8.99 -54.55
N ALA A 65 -10.14 8.89 -55.20
CA ALA A 65 -11.24 9.85 -55.09
C ALA A 65 -12.02 9.75 -53.75
N ALA A 66 -11.99 8.60 -53.07
CA ALA A 66 -12.68 8.41 -51.79
C ALA A 66 -11.83 8.85 -50.58
N ASP A 67 -10.53 9.07 -50.76
CA ASP A 67 -9.59 9.40 -49.68
C ASP A 67 -9.64 10.90 -49.25
N ASP A 68 -10.12 11.76 -50.14
CA ASP A 68 -10.31 13.21 -49.92
C ASP A 68 -11.75 13.61 -49.54
N GLU A 69 -12.67 12.64 -49.42
CA GLU A 69 -14.02 12.94 -48.93
C GLU A 69 -13.97 13.44 -47.46
N PRO A 70 -14.61 14.58 -47.16
CA PRO A 70 -14.63 15.11 -45.81
C PRO A 70 -15.51 14.27 -44.89
N ILE A 71 -14.89 13.69 -43.87
CA ILE A 71 -15.52 13.10 -42.70
C ILE A 71 -15.83 14.23 -41.73
N ARG A 72 -17.11 14.37 -41.38
CA ARG A 72 -17.57 15.38 -40.43
C ARG A 72 -18.15 14.71 -39.20
N TRP A 73 -17.79 15.21 -38.03
CA TRP A 73 -18.36 14.79 -36.76
C TRP A 73 -18.45 15.98 -35.81
N ILE A 74 -19.17 15.80 -34.70
CA ILE A 74 -19.20 16.76 -33.59
C ILE A 74 -18.37 16.14 -32.46
N ASP A 75 -17.39 16.87 -31.94
CA ASP A 75 -16.57 16.40 -30.83
C ASP A 75 -17.31 16.49 -29.47
N GLU A 76 -16.66 16.01 -28.42
CA GLU A 76 -17.16 15.99 -27.05
C GLU A 76 -17.43 17.38 -26.45
N THR A 77 -16.94 18.45 -27.08
CA THR A 77 -17.21 19.85 -26.70
C THR A 77 -18.37 20.46 -27.48
N GLY A 78 -18.98 19.70 -28.39
CA GLY A 78 -20.04 20.17 -29.27
C GLY A 78 -19.52 20.90 -30.52
N GLN A 79 -18.22 20.84 -30.80
CA GLN A 79 -17.61 21.53 -31.93
C GLN A 79 -17.64 20.68 -33.20
N ALA A 80 -18.01 21.30 -34.33
CA ALA A 80 -17.98 20.64 -35.63
C ALA A 80 -16.53 20.47 -36.12
N CYS A 81 -16.14 19.23 -36.37
CA CYS A 81 -14.84 18.84 -36.87
C CYS A 81 -14.95 18.26 -38.28
N GLU A 82 -13.93 18.48 -39.10
CA GLU A 82 -13.81 17.96 -40.46
C GLU A 82 -12.41 17.39 -40.68
N SER A 83 -12.30 16.20 -41.27
CA SER A 83 -11.03 15.55 -41.62
C SER A 83 -11.20 14.73 -42.90
N THR A 84 -10.12 14.40 -43.60
CA THR A 84 -10.16 13.47 -44.74
C THR A 84 -9.68 12.09 -44.31
N ARG A 85 -10.07 11.04 -45.03
CA ARG A 85 -9.54 9.68 -44.79
C ARG A 85 -8.01 9.65 -44.95
N HIS A 86 -7.47 10.41 -45.89
CA HIS A 86 -6.02 10.60 -46.05
C HIS A 86 -5.36 11.22 -44.80
N ALA A 87 -5.94 12.28 -44.24
CA ALA A 87 -5.43 12.92 -43.04
C ALA A 87 -5.49 11.98 -41.81
N GLN A 88 -6.60 11.24 -41.65
CA GLN A 88 -6.74 10.25 -40.60
C GLN A 88 -5.70 9.12 -40.74
N ARG A 89 -5.46 8.59 -41.94
CA ARG A 89 -4.42 7.57 -42.19
C ARG A 89 -3.01 8.09 -41.90
N SER A 90 -2.73 9.33 -42.29
CA SER A 90 -1.42 9.97 -42.10
C SER A 90 -1.11 10.25 -40.63
N ALA A 91 -2.14 10.50 -39.80
CA ALA A 91 -1.99 10.73 -38.36
C ALA A 91 -1.83 9.43 -37.56
N ALA A 92 -2.30 8.28 -38.08
CA ALA A 92 -2.35 7.03 -37.33
C ALA A 92 -1.00 6.54 -36.76
N PRO A 93 0.15 6.66 -37.45
CA PRO A 93 1.44 6.31 -36.86
C PRO A 93 1.81 7.17 -35.65
N ILE A 94 1.40 8.45 -35.63
CA ILE A 94 1.65 9.38 -34.53
C ILE A 94 0.76 9.01 -33.34
N VAL A 95 -0.53 8.76 -33.58
CA VAL A 95 -1.48 8.33 -32.56
C VAL A 95 -1.02 7.01 -31.93
N LEU A 96 -0.64 6.03 -32.74
CA LEU A 96 -0.14 4.74 -32.27
C LEU A 96 1.11 4.88 -31.40
N ARG A 97 2.10 5.68 -31.83
CA ARG A 97 3.32 5.95 -31.05
C ARG A 97 3.02 6.64 -29.72
N ARG A 98 2.06 7.57 -29.70
CA ARG A 98 1.63 8.26 -28.47
C ARG A 98 0.88 7.31 -27.54
N PHE A 99 -0.02 6.49 -28.09
CA PHE A 99 -0.81 5.52 -27.34
C PHE A 99 0.06 4.43 -26.69
N LEU A 100 1.10 3.97 -27.41
CA LEU A 100 2.10 3.00 -26.96
C LEU A 100 3.38 3.64 -26.42
N ALA A 101 3.34 4.90 -26.00
CA ALA A 101 4.47 5.53 -25.32
C ALA A 101 4.80 4.76 -24.02
N PRO A 102 6.10 4.63 -23.65
CA PRO A 102 6.51 3.99 -22.40
C PRO A 102 5.72 4.51 -21.19
N SER A 103 4.97 3.61 -20.57
CA SER A 103 4.10 3.83 -19.42
C SER A 103 3.88 2.50 -18.70
N ASP A 104 3.39 2.57 -17.47
CA ASP A 104 2.94 1.42 -16.68
C ASP A 104 1.87 0.58 -17.42
N SER A 105 0.96 1.25 -18.14
CA SER A 105 -0.16 0.61 -18.84
C SER A 105 0.15 0.12 -20.26
N ARG A 106 1.37 0.34 -20.76
CA ARG A 106 1.75 0.07 -22.16
C ARG A 106 1.52 -1.38 -22.58
N LEU A 107 1.80 -2.34 -21.68
CA LEU A 107 1.65 -3.77 -21.97
C LEU A 107 0.18 -4.12 -22.27
N TRP A 108 -0.76 -3.69 -21.43
CA TRP A 108 -2.19 -3.95 -21.65
C TRP A 108 -2.74 -3.23 -22.87
N ARG A 109 -2.30 -2.00 -23.14
CA ARG A 109 -2.64 -1.30 -24.39
C ARG A 109 -2.19 -2.08 -25.61
N LEU A 110 -0.97 -2.64 -25.57
CA LEU A 110 -0.44 -3.48 -26.65
C LEU A 110 -1.28 -4.76 -26.83
N LEU A 111 -1.58 -5.48 -25.75
CA LEU A 111 -2.45 -6.66 -25.78
C LEU A 111 -3.84 -6.31 -26.34
N GLY A 112 -4.41 -5.19 -25.94
CA GLY A 112 -5.69 -4.68 -26.45
C GLY A 112 -5.69 -4.37 -27.95
N LEU A 113 -4.55 -3.92 -28.51
CA LEU A 113 -4.38 -3.74 -29.96
C LEU A 113 -4.27 -5.09 -30.69
N LEU A 114 -3.54 -6.05 -30.13
CA LEU A 114 -3.46 -7.41 -30.68
C LEU A 114 -4.83 -8.09 -30.72
N ARG A 115 -5.65 -7.94 -29.65
CA ARG A 115 -7.05 -8.44 -29.60
C ARG A 115 -7.92 -7.88 -30.73
N ARG A 116 -7.61 -6.68 -31.20
CA ARG A 116 -8.30 -5.98 -32.28
C ARG A 116 -7.67 -6.24 -33.66
N GLY A 117 -6.75 -7.20 -33.75
CA GLY A 117 -6.17 -7.64 -35.02
C GLY A 117 -5.13 -6.69 -35.61
N ILE A 118 -4.58 -5.75 -34.83
CA ILE A 118 -3.51 -4.89 -35.31
C ILE A 118 -2.24 -5.72 -35.54
N PRO A 119 -1.59 -5.64 -36.72
CA PRO A 119 -0.42 -6.46 -37.01
C PRO A 119 0.76 -6.20 -36.06
N GLU A 120 1.43 -7.27 -35.65
CA GLU A 120 2.62 -7.22 -34.80
C GLU A 120 3.72 -6.31 -35.38
N ALA A 121 3.94 -6.35 -36.70
CA ALA A 121 4.91 -5.49 -37.37
C ALA A 121 4.61 -3.99 -37.20
N THR A 122 3.34 -3.62 -37.15
CA THR A 122 2.89 -2.24 -36.90
C THR A 122 3.21 -1.81 -35.47
N ILE A 123 2.95 -2.69 -34.50
CA ILE A 123 3.30 -2.47 -33.09
C ILE A 123 4.81 -2.42 -32.90
N GLN A 124 5.57 -3.30 -33.55
CA GLN A 124 7.04 -3.30 -33.53
C GLN A 124 7.60 -1.95 -34.00
N ALA A 125 7.12 -1.45 -35.14
CA ALA A 125 7.58 -0.17 -35.71
C ALA A 125 7.28 1.04 -34.79
N ALA A 126 6.23 0.95 -33.97
CA ALA A 126 5.89 1.97 -32.99
C ALA A 126 6.65 1.83 -31.66
N THR A 127 7.01 0.61 -31.27
CA THR A 127 7.47 0.31 -29.90
C THR A 127 8.94 -0.04 -29.76
N GLY A 128 9.54 -0.62 -30.80
CA GLY A 128 10.86 -1.24 -30.76
C GLY A 128 10.93 -2.60 -30.06
N ILE A 129 9.80 -3.16 -29.58
CA ILE A 129 9.76 -4.49 -28.96
C ILE A 129 10.10 -5.54 -30.01
N ALA A 130 10.97 -6.51 -29.67
CA ALA A 130 11.42 -7.49 -30.64
C ALA A 130 10.24 -8.35 -31.17
N PRO A 131 10.23 -8.71 -32.47
CA PRO A 131 9.14 -9.48 -33.08
C PRO A 131 8.79 -10.77 -32.35
N TRP A 132 9.80 -11.44 -31.77
CA TRP A 132 9.60 -12.69 -31.05
C TRP A 132 8.65 -12.56 -29.86
N PHE A 133 8.78 -11.48 -29.06
CA PHE A 133 7.88 -11.24 -27.92
C PHE A 133 6.46 -10.89 -28.37
N LEU A 134 6.34 -10.11 -29.45
CA LEU A 134 5.04 -9.76 -30.04
C LEU A 134 4.32 -11.02 -30.55
N ALA A 135 5.05 -11.94 -31.17
CA ALA A 135 4.50 -13.21 -31.65
C ALA A 135 4.03 -14.13 -30.50
N GLU A 136 4.75 -14.17 -29.37
CA GLU A 136 4.31 -14.91 -28.18
C GLU A 136 3.07 -14.29 -27.53
N MET A 137 3.01 -12.95 -27.44
CA MET A 137 1.83 -12.24 -26.96
C MET A 137 0.63 -12.44 -27.91
N GLY A 138 0.87 -12.42 -29.22
CA GLY A 138 -0.13 -12.73 -30.25
C GLY A 138 -0.68 -14.16 -30.13
N ARG A 139 0.18 -15.15 -29.86
CA ARG A 139 -0.25 -16.53 -29.54
C ARG A 139 -1.16 -16.59 -28.31
N SER A 140 -0.82 -15.86 -27.26
CA SER A 140 -1.64 -15.80 -26.04
C SER A 140 -3.02 -15.21 -26.35
N VAL A 141 -3.07 -14.10 -27.10
CA VAL A 141 -4.32 -13.47 -27.54
C VAL A 141 -5.16 -14.40 -28.44
N ALA A 142 -4.53 -15.19 -29.32
CA ALA A 142 -5.26 -16.16 -30.15
C ALA A 142 -5.97 -17.22 -29.27
N LEU A 143 -5.30 -17.72 -28.23
CA LEU A 143 -5.92 -18.64 -27.27
C LEU A 143 -7.08 -18.00 -26.50
N GLU A 144 -6.99 -16.71 -26.15
CA GLU A 144 -8.11 -15.99 -25.53
C GLU A 144 -9.36 -16.01 -26.43
N LEU A 145 -9.19 -15.80 -27.74
CA LEU A 145 -10.29 -15.83 -28.71
C LEU A 145 -10.89 -17.24 -28.85
N GLU A 146 -10.06 -18.29 -28.84
CA GLU A 146 -10.52 -19.67 -28.84
C GLU A 146 -11.35 -20.01 -27.60
N VAL A 147 -10.89 -19.61 -26.40
CA VAL A 147 -11.63 -19.80 -25.15
C VAL A 147 -13.00 -19.10 -25.20
N ARG A 148 -13.04 -17.84 -25.65
CA ARG A 148 -14.30 -17.09 -25.81
C ARG A 148 -15.25 -17.77 -26.79
N ALA A 149 -14.73 -18.37 -27.86
CA ALA A 149 -15.53 -19.10 -28.85
C ALA A 149 -16.10 -20.41 -28.30
N PHE A 150 -15.36 -21.11 -27.43
CA PHE A 150 -15.85 -22.31 -26.74
C PHE A 150 -16.91 -21.97 -25.68
N GLY A 151 -16.75 -20.86 -24.97
CA GLY A 151 -17.63 -20.45 -23.88
C GLY A 151 -17.70 -21.52 -22.78
N GLY A 152 -18.89 -21.71 -22.20
CA GLY A 152 -19.09 -22.67 -21.09
C GLY A 152 -18.76 -24.13 -21.40
N ARG A 153 -18.66 -24.53 -22.69
CA ARG A 153 -18.19 -25.87 -23.07
C ARG A 153 -16.76 -26.15 -22.62
N LEU A 154 -15.94 -25.12 -22.37
CA LEU A 154 -14.56 -25.27 -21.89
C LEU A 154 -14.48 -26.09 -20.58
N ALA A 155 -15.52 -26.01 -19.74
CA ALA A 155 -15.60 -26.73 -18.47
C ALA A 155 -16.25 -28.12 -18.57
N ASP A 156 -16.52 -28.63 -19.78
CA ASP A 156 -17.02 -30.00 -19.96
C ASP A 156 -15.83 -30.99 -20.06
N PRO A 157 -15.56 -31.80 -19.02
CA PRO A 157 -14.45 -32.76 -19.05
C PRO A 157 -14.71 -33.95 -19.98
N THR A 158 -15.94 -34.12 -20.49
CA THR A 158 -16.29 -35.22 -21.41
C THR A 158 -16.11 -34.84 -22.88
N ASP A 159 -16.01 -33.54 -23.17
CA ASP A 159 -15.71 -33.01 -24.50
C ASP A 159 -14.19 -33.04 -24.73
N ALA A 160 -13.74 -33.87 -25.68
CA ALA A 160 -12.32 -34.06 -25.97
C ALA A 160 -11.65 -32.80 -26.54
N GLU A 161 -12.38 -31.97 -27.29
CA GLU A 161 -11.85 -30.70 -27.80
C GLU A 161 -11.72 -29.69 -26.66
N ALA A 162 -12.72 -29.61 -25.78
CA ALA A 162 -12.67 -28.75 -24.60
C ALA A 162 -11.53 -29.15 -23.65
N ALA A 163 -11.35 -30.43 -23.38
CA ALA A 163 -10.26 -30.94 -22.55
C ALA A 163 -8.88 -30.62 -23.15
N THR A 164 -8.75 -30.71 -24.48
CA THR A 164 -7.50 -30.36 -25.20
C THR A 164 -7.21 -28.87 -25.12
N LEU A 165 -8.23 -28.03 -25.35
CA LEU A 165 -8.10 -26.59 -25.25
C LEU A 165 -7.76 -26.18 -23.82
N LEU A 166 -8.47 -26.71 -22.81
CA LEU A 166 -8.22 -26.45 -21.40
C LEU A 166 -6.77 -26.80 -21.01
N ALA A 167 -6.27 -27.98 -21.41
CA ALA A 167 -4.87 -28.34 -21.18
C ALA A 167 -3.89 -27.39 -21.89
N THR A 168 -4.22 -26.91 -23.09
CA THR A 168 -3.38 -25.99 -23.87
C THR A 168 -3.30 -24.62 -23.20
N VAL A 169 -4.43 -24.06 -22.76
CA VAL A 169 -4.45 -22.73 -22.13
C VAL A 169 -3.85 -22.75 -20.73
N LYS A 170 -3.96 -23.86 -19.98
CA LYS A 170 -3.23 -24.02 -18.71
C LYS A 170 -1.72 -24.11 -18.91
N ARG A 171 -1.25 -24.75 -19.99
CA ARG A 171 0.17 -24.72 -20.39
C ARG A 171 0.66 -23.35 -20.87
N ALA A 172 -0.25 -22.49 -21.30
CA ALA A 172 0.04 -21.09 -21.59
C ALA A 172 -0.05 -20.17 -20.36
N GLY A 173 -0.30 -20.71 -19.15
CA GLY A 173 -0.25 -19.97 -17.89
C GLY A 173 -1.52 -19.19 -17.53
N PHE A 174 -2.60 -19.33 -18.29
CA PHE A 174 -3.88 -18.69 -17.94
C PHE A 174 -4.43 -19.25 -16.62
N GLY A 175 -4.87 -18.36 -15.73
CA GLY A 175 -5.51 -18.74 -14.47
C GLY A 175 -6.95 -19.15 -14.66
N ASP A 176 -7.47 -19.90 -13.69
CA ASP A 176 -8.86 -20.37 -13.73
C ASP A 176 -9.84 -19.19 -13.80
N HIS A 177 -9.53 -18.10 -13.08
CA HIS A 177 -10.31 -16.86 -13.10
C HIS A 177 -10.36 -16.21 -14.49
N GLU A 178 -9.20 -16.07 -15.17
CA GLU A 178 -9.17 -15.50 -16.52
C GLU A 178 -9.94 -16.39 -17.51
N LEU A 179 -9.78 -17.71 -17.41
CA LEU A 179 -10.49 -18.67 -18.27
C LEU A 179 -12.00 -18.60 -18.07
N ALA A 180 -12.45 -18.60 -16.82
CA ALA A 180 -13.85 -18.48 -16.45
C ALA A 180 -14.46 -17.16 -16.95
N THR A 181 -13.73 -16.05 -16.76
CA THR A 181 -14.12 -14.72 -17.27
C THR A 181 -14.25 -14.70 -18.80
N MET A 182 -13.30 -15.28 -19.53
CA MET A 182 -13.38 -15.37 -20.98
C MET A 182 -14.49 -16.29 -21.48
N ALA A 183 -14.73 -17.40 -20.78
CA ALA A 183 -15.75 -18.38 -21.13
C ALA A 183 -17.17 -17.99 -20.67
N GLY A 184 -17.31 -17.01 -19.79
CA GLY A 184 -18.59 -16.56 -19.22
C GLY A 184 -19.19 -17.55 -18.23
N ILE A 185 -18.35 -18.19 -17.40
CA ILE A 185 -18.73 -19.17 -16.37
C ILE A 185 -18.08 -18.84 -15.02
N ASP A 186 -18.36 -19.62 -13.98
CA ASP A 186 -17.74 -19.47 -12.67
C ASP A 186 -16.34 -20.13 -12.59
N ASP A 187 -15.47 -19.57 -11.74
CA ASP A 187 -14.09 -20.02 -11.54
C ASP A 187 -14.00 -21.49 -11.08
N GLU A 188 -14.91 -21.91 -10.19
CA GLU A 188 -14.92 -23.28 -9.65
C GLU A 188 -15.29 -24.33 -10.71
N SER A 189 -16.09 -23.98 -11.73
CA SER A 189 -16.37 -24.85 -12.87
C SER A 189 -15.10 -25.23 -13.64
N ILE A 190 -14.20 -24.27 -13.89
CA ILE A 190 -12.90 -24.57 -14.53
C ILE A 190 -12.09 -25.50 -13.63
N ARG A 191 -11.97 -25.21 -12.34
CA ARG A 191 -11.23 -26.05 -11.40
C ARG A 191 -11.79 -27.47 -11.32
N ALA A 192 -13.11 -27.62 -11.26
CA ALA A 192 -13.78 -28.91 -11.21
C ALA A 192 -13.48 -29.74 -12.47
N ALA A 193 -13.56 -29.12 -13.66
CA ALA A 193 -13.19 -29.76 -14.92
C ALA A 193 -11.73 -30.23 -14.91
N ARG A 194 -10.81 -29.37 -14.46
CA ARG A 194 -9.38 -29.74 -14.30
C ARG A 194 -9.19 -30.93 -13.37
N GLN A 195 -9.89 -30.96 -12.24
CA GLN A 195 -9.80 -32.07 -11.27
C GLN A 195 -10.27 -33.39 -11.87
N VAL A 196 -11.39 -33.40 -12.60
CA VAL A 196 -11.91 -34.61 -13.28
C VAL A 196 -10.93 -35.11 -14.34
N LEU A 197 -10.30 -34.19 -15.08
CA LEU A 197 -9.30 -34.51 -16.10
C LEU A 197 -7.93 -34.88 -15.54
N GLY A 198 -7.71 -34.75 -14.22
CA GLY A 198 -6.39 -34.92 -13.62
C GLY A 198 -5.38 -33.83 -14.03
N LEU A 199 -5.86 -32.69 -14.53
CA LEU A 199 -5.04 -31.57 -15.00
C LEU A 199 -4.59 -30.71 -13.81
N ARG A 200 -3.49 -31.14 -13.18
CA ARG A 200 -2.83 -30.45 -12.07
C ARG A 200 -1.45 -29.94 -12.52
N PRO A 201 -0.97 -28.79 -12.01
CA PRO A 201 0.40 -28.37 -12.27
C PRO A 201 1.38 -29.37 -11.64
N GLY A 202 2.52 -29.59 -12.31
CA GLY A 202 3.70 -30.18 -11.66
C GLY A 202 4.55 -29.07 -11.04
N TYR A 203 5.43 -29.42 -10.11
CA TYR A 203 6.38 -28.50 -9.49
C TYR A 203 7.80 -28.92 -9.79
N ALA A 204 8.56 -28.02 -10.42
CA ALA A 204 9.94 -28.23 -10.79
C ALA A 204 10.88 -27.43 -9.88
N MET A 205 12.06 -27.96 -9.62
CA MET A 205 13.09 -27.32 -8.82
C MET A 205 13.96 -26.41 -9.67
N VAL A 206 14.39 -25.30 -9.07
CA VAL A 206 15.46 -24.46 -9.60
C VAL A 206 16.78 -25.02 -9.08
N ASP A 207 17.64 -25.47 -9.99
CA ASP A 207 18.86 -26.22 -9.68
C ASP A 207 20.15 -25.59 -10.22
N THR A 208 20.04 -24.45 -10.91
CA THR A 208 21.12 -23.71 -11.61
C THR A 208 21.82 -24.44 -12.76
N CYS A 209 21.52 -25.73 -13.00
CA CYS A 209 22.27 -26.61 -13.91
C CYS A 209 21.39 -27.39 -14.91
N ALA A 210 20.10 -27.07 -14.98
CA ALA A 210 19.15 -27.68 -15.92
C ALA A 210 19.12 -29.22 -15.83
N ALA A 211 19.04 -29.72 -14.61
CA ALA A 211 19.03 -31.12 -14.22
C ALA A 211 20.31 -31.92 -14.56
N GLU A 212 21.45 -31.25 -14.79
CA GLU A 212 22.75 -31.94 -14.88
C GLU A 212 23.10 -32.66 -13.57
N PHE A 213 22.74 -32.06 -12.44
CA PHE A 213 22.88 -32.62 -11.10
C PHE A 213 21.54 -32.59 -10.36
N ALA A 214 21.38 -33.48 -9.37
CA ALA A 214 20.21 -33.46 -8.50
C ALA A 214 20.22 -32.19 -7.65
N ALA A 215 19.11 -31.45 -7.65
CA ALA A 215 18.96 -30.26 -6.81
C ALA A 215 18.81 -30.67 -5.35
N GLU A 216 19.55 -30.00 -4.47
CA GLU A 216 19.38 -30.13 -3.01
C GLU A 216 18.57 -28.96 -2.42
N THR A 217 18.49 -27.84 -3.15
CA THR A 217 17.80 -26.61 -2.74
C THR A 217 16.28 -26.74 -2.94
N PRO A 218 15.46 -26.54 -1.90
CA PRO A 218 14.01 -26.76 -1.97
C PRO A 218 13.28 -25.54 -2.59
N TYR A 219 13.69 -25.14 -3.78
CA TYR A 219 13.22 -23.95 -4.49
C TYR A 219 12.38 -24.35 -5.72
N PHE A 220 11.07 -24.15 -5.66
CA PHE A 220 10.10 -24.68 -6.62
C PHE A 220 9.34 -23.60 -7.40
N TYR A 221 8.95 -23.96 -8.62
CA TYR A 221 7.94 -23.25 -9.41
C TYR A 221 6.98 -24.25 -10.07
N SER A 222 5.73 -23.83 -10.25
CA SER A 222 4.70 -24.59 -10.93
C SER A 222 4.85 -24.51 -12.45
N THR A 223 4.58 -25.61 -13.14
CA THR A 223 4.43 -25.65 -14.59
C THR A 223 3.52 -26.78 -15.04
N TYR A 224 2.61 -26.49 -15.98
CA TYR A 224 1.78 -27.52 -16.62
C TYR A 224 2.55 -28.34 -17.67
N ALA A 225 3.79 -27.96 -18.00
CA ALA A 225 4.67 -28.81 -18.80
C ALA A 225 5.11 -30.08 -18.04
N ALA A 226 5.12 -30.02 -16.71
CA ALA A 226 5.39 -31.16 -15.82
C ALA A 226 4.09 -31.81 -15.29
N ALA A 227 2.92 -31.43 -15.81
CA ALA A 227 1.64 -32.01 -15.38
C ALA A 227 1.64 -33.54 -15.55
N GLY A 228 1.32 -34.26 -14.48
CA GLY A 228 1.33 -35.73 -14.44
C GLY A 228 2.71 -36.38 -14.30
N SER A 229 3.79 -35.60 -14.17
CA SER A 229 5.12 -36.13 -13.82
C SER A 229 5.17 -36.50 -12.33
N GLU A 230 6.08 -37.41 -11.96
CA GLU A 230 6.36 -37.65 -10.55
C GLU A 230 6.86 -36.37 -9.88
N PRO A 231 6.46 -36.07 -8.62
CA PRO A 231 6.95 -34.91 -7.90
C PRO A 231 8.48 -34.96 -7.78
N GLU A 232 9.16 -33.85 -8.10
CA GLU A 232 10.62 -33.76 -7.98
C GLU A 232 11.10 -33.84 -6.51
N ALA A 233 10.20 -33.58 -5.56
CA ALA A 233 10.39 -33.88 -4.15
C ALA A 233 9.07 -34.36 -3.50
N PRO A 234 9.12 -35.25 -2.50
CA PRO A 234 7.93 -35.64 -1.73
C PRO A 234 7.41 -34.46 -0.90
N PRO A 235 6.13 -34.45 -0.49
CA PRO A 235 5.58 -33.48 0.46
C PRO A 235 6.42 -33.36 1.73
N VAL A 236 6.42 -32.17 2.35
CA VAL A 236 7.14 -31.95 3.60
C VAL A 236 6.56 -32.79 4.74
N ARG A 237 7.42 -33.19 5.68
CA ARG A 237 6.98 -33.96 6.85
C ARG A 237 6.10 -33.11 7.77
N ARG A 238 5.07 -33.72 8.35
CA ARG A 238 4.23 -33.10 9.38
C ARG A 238 4.94 -33.08 10.75
N PRO A 239 4.66 -32.08 11.61
CA PRO A 239 3.74 -30.97 11.40
C PRO A 239 4.33 -29.89 10.47
N ALA A 240 3.46 -29.21 9.70
CA ALA A 240 3.87 -28.23 8.69
C ALA A 240 2.80 -27.16 8.51
N ALA A 241 3.20 -25.96 8.10
CA ALA A 241 2.30 -24.86 7.77
C ALA A 241 2.79 -24.07 6.54
N LEU A 242 1.84 -23.54 5.77
CA LEU A 242 2.11 -22.61 4.68
C LEU A 242 2.16 -21.18 5.23
N VAL A 243 3.24 -20.46 4.95
CA VAL A 243 3.37 -19.02 5.21
C VAL A 243 3.25 -18.31 3.86
N ILE A 244 2.23 -17.45 3.73
CA ILE A 244 2.05 -16.65 2.51
C ILE A 244 2.79 -15.32 2.71
N GLY A 245 3.72 -15.04 1.80
CA GLY A 245 4.49 -13.80 1.77
C GLY A 245 3.66 -12.58 1.35
N SER A 246 4.34 -11.45 1.16
CA SER A 246 3.67 -10.19 0.83
C SER A 246 3.41 -9.95 -0.64
N GLY A 247 4.00 -10.71 -1.56
CA GLY A 247 4.01 -10.36 -2.97
C GLY A 247 4.84 -9.08 -3.24
N PRO A 248 4.68 -8.45 -4.42
CA PRO A 248 5.49 -7.32 -4.85
C PRO A 248 5.35 -6.12 -3.90
N VAL A 249 6.47 -5.46 -3.62
CA VAL A 249 6.49 -4.24 -2.80
C VAL A 249 5.74 -3.11 -3.51
N ARG A 250 4.88 -2.44 -2.76
CA ARG A 250 4.15 -1.24 -3.18
C ARG A 250 3.94 -0.30 -2.00
N ILE A 251 3.58 0.94 -2.28
CA ILE A 251 3.22 1.90 -1.22
C ILE A 251 2.07 1.30 -0.39
N GLY A 252 2.23 1.30 0.94
CA GLY A 252 1.31 0.65 1.88
C GLY A 252 1.62 -0.81 2.21
N GLN A 253 2.42 -1.50 1.39
CA GLN A 253 2.78 -2.93 1.54
C GLN A 253 4.27 -3.14 1.21
N GLY A 254 5.11 -2.90 2.21
CA GLY A 254 6.57 -2.92 2.09
C GLY A 254 7.24 -4.13 2.76
N ILE A 255 8.54 -3.98 3.00
CA ILE A 255 9.43 -5.02 3.56
C ILE A 255 9.08 -5.39 5.01
N GLU A 256 8.25 -4.60 5.68
CA GLU A 256 7.80 -4.86 7.04
C GLU A 256 7.01 -6.18 7.14
N PHE A 257 6.27 -6.51 6.08
CA PHE A 257 5.53 -7.76 5.96
C PHE A 257 6.42 -8.94 5.58
N ASP A 258 7.46 -8.71 4.78
CA ASP A 258 8.49 -9.72 4.51
C ASP A 258 9.22 -10.13 5.80
N TYR A 259 9.60 -9.15 6.62
CA TYR A 259 10.15 -9.39 7.95
C TYR A 259 9.24 -10.30 8.78
N CYS A 260 7.93 -10.04 8.80
CA CYS A 260 6.97 -10.85 9.55
C CYS A 260 6.84 -12.28 8.98
N ALA A 261 6.83 -12.45 7.66
CA ALA A 261 6.79 -13.76 7.02
C ALA A 261 8.05 -14.59 7.32
N VAL A 262 9.24 -13.99 7.25
CA VAL A 262 10.52 -14.65 7.58
C VAL A 262 10.55 -15.07 9.04
N GLN A 263 10.22 -14.17 9.97
CA GLN A 263 10.18 -14.48 11.41
C GLN A 263 9.18 -15.60 11.72
N ALA A 264 8.07 -15.66 11.00
CA ALA A 264 7.10 -16.74 11.18
C ALA A 264 7.63 -18.10 10.69
N ALA A 265 8.29 -18.14 9.54
CA ALA A 265 8.92 -19.35 9.01
C ALA A 265 10.06 -19.83 9.92
N GLU A 266 10.90 -18.92 10.42
CA GLU A 266 11.93 -19.22 11.42
C GLU A 266 11.32 -19.81 12.69
N THR A 267 10.31 -19.16 13.26
CA THR A 267 9.67 -19.63 14.49
C THR A 267 9.02 -21.01 14.31
N LEU A 268 8.35 -21.26 13.17
CA LEU A 268 7.80 -22.60 12.87
C LEU A 268 8.90 -23.67 12.91
N ARG A 269 10.04 -23.42 12.27
CA ARG A 269 11.18 -24.35 12.26
C ARG A 269 11.76 -24.58 13.66
N ASP A 270 11.90 -23.52 14.45
CA ASP A 270 12.39 -23.61 15.83
C ASP A 270 11.44 -24.41 16.74
N ARG A 271 10.14 -24.43 16.42
CA ARG A 271 9.14 -25.27 17.10
C ARG A 271 9.00 -26.67 16.50
N GLY A 272 9.89 -27.05 15.57
CA GLY A 272 9.93 -28.38 14.95
C GLY A 272 8.91 -28.59 13.82
N TRP A 273 8.27 -27.53 13.33
CA TRP A 273 7.40 -27.58 12.16
C TRP A 273 8.20 -27.38 10.87
N GLN A 274 7.67 -27.87 9.75
CA GLN A 274 8.14 -27.46 8.44
C GLN A 274 7.44 -26.18 8.00
N ALA A 275 8.22 -25.17 7.61
CA ALA A 275 7.70 -23.92 7.06
C ALA A 275 7.72 -24.01 5.54
N VAL A 276 6.56 -24.05 4.90
CA VAL A 276 6.43 -23.92 3.44
C VAL A 276 6.17 -22.45 3.16
N MET A 277 7.00 -21.80 2.35
CA MET A 277 6.84 -20.40 1.96
C MET A 277 6.29 -20.31 0.54
N ILE A 278 5.35 -19.40 0.31
CA ILE A 278 4.91 -19.00 -1.03
C ILE A 278 4.99 -17.48 -1.17
N ASN A 279 5.72 -17.00 -2.17
CA ASN A 279 5.86 -15.57 -2.47
C ASN A 279 6.31 -15.36 -3.94
N SER A 280 6.10 -14.17 -4.49
CA SER A 280 6.41 -13.81 -5.88
C SER A 280 7.38 -12.64 -6.03
N ASN A 281 7.89 -12.11 -4.92
CA ASN A 281 8.74 -10.92 -4.92
C ASN A 281 10.24 -11.30 -4.91
N PRO A 282 11.00 -10.99 -5.97
CA PRO A 282 12.41 -11.39 -6.07
C PRO A 282 13.35 -10.60 -5.15
N GLU A 283 12.90 -9.47 -4.58
CA GLU A 283 13.73 -8.61 -3.73
C GLU A 283 13.80 -9.09 -2.27
N THR A 284 12.97 -10.08 -1.90
CA THR A 284 12.68 -10.39 -0.49
C THR A 284 13.51 -11.51 0.11
N VAL A 285 13.71 -11.44 1.43
CA VAL A 285 14.39 -12.50 2.17
C VAL A 285 13.49 -13.74 2.30
N SER A 286 12.16 -13.59 2.33
CA SER A 286 11.27 -14.76 2.31
C SER A 286 11.41 -15.61 1.05
N THR A 287 11.86 -15.03 -0.07
CA THR A 287 12.17 -15.76 -1.30
C THR A 287 13.61 -16.26 -1.39
N ASP A 288 14.38 -16.15 -0.32
CA ASP A 288 15.61 -16.93 -0.15
C ASP A 288 15.23 -18.36 0.23
N PHE A 289 15.79 -19.36 -0.45
CA PHE A 289 15.50 -20.77 -0.17
C PHE A 289 15.97 -21.21 1.23
N ASP A 290 16.90 -20.48 1.86
CA ASP A 290 17.34 -20.72 3.25
C ASP A 290 16.35 -20.20 4.30
N ALA A 291 15.42 -19.31 3.92
CA ALA A 291 14.46 -18.70 4.84
C ALA A 291 13.32 -19.64 5.28
N SER A 292 13.08 -20.74 4.55
CA SER A 292 12.01 -21.70 4.85
C SER A 292 12.47 -23.14 4.69
N SER A 293 11.62 -24.13 5.01
CA SER A 293 11.91 -25.54 4.70
C SER A 293 11.71 -25.84 3.22
N ARG A 294 10.84 -25.07 2.56
CA ARG A 294 10.49 -25.21 1.16
C ARG A 294 9.91 -23.91 0.62
N LEU A 295 10.40 -23.46 -0.52
CA LEU A 295 9.98 -22.22 -1.17
C LEU A 295 9.25 -22.52 -2.48
N TYR A 296 8.06 -21.93 -2.66
CA TYR A 296 7.32 -21.87 -3.90
C TYR A 296 7.30 -20.43 -4.43
N PHE A 297 7.85 -20.23 -5.62
CA PHE A 297 7.87 -18.92 -6.29
C PHE A 297 6.67 -18.77 -7.22
N GLU A 298 5.53 -18.42 -6.65
CA GLU A 298 4.23 -18.48 -7.31
C GLU A 298 3.40 -17.21 -7.07
N PRO A 299 2.47 -16.87 -7.98
CA PRO A 299 1.46 -15.84 -7.74
C PRO A 299 0.68 -16.08 -6.44
N LEU A 300 0.26 -15.02 -5.77
CA LEU A 300 -0.50 -15.09 -4.52
C LEU A 300 -2.01 -15.04 -4.78
N ASP A 301 -2.47 -15.85 -5.74
CA ASP A 301 -3.88 -15.99 -6.08
C ASP A 301 -4.49 -17.29 -5.50
N PRO A 302 -5.83 -17.38 -5.38
CA PRO A 302 -6.48 -18.56 -4.80
C PRO A 302 -6.15 -19.87 -5.52
N GLU A 303 -5.95 -19.85 -6.84
CA GLU A 303 -5.62 -21.05 -7.61
C GLU A 303 -4.22 -21.57 -7.25
N SER A 304 -3.23 -20.69 -7.24
CA SER A 304 -1.82 -21.02 -7.06
C SER A 304 -1.56 -21.49 -5.63
N VAL A 305 -2.12 -20.79 -4.64
CA VAL A 305 -2.02 -21.17 -3.22
C VAL A 305 -2.69 -22.52 -2.96
N ARG A 306 -3.91 -22.75 -3.48
CA ARG A 306 -4.58 -24.06 -3.34
C ARG A 306 -3.79 -25.18 -4.02
N SER A 307 -3.16 -24.90 -5.16
CA SER A 307 -2.35 -25.90 -5.87
C SER A 307 -1.10 -26.29 -5.07
N VAL A 308 -0.46 -25.35 -4.37
CA VAL A 308 0.66 -25.65 -3.46
C VAL A 308 0.18 -26.46 -2.25
N ILE A 309 -0.95 -26.09 -1.65
CA ILE A 309 -1.56 -26.86 -0.55
C ILE A 309 -1.86 -28.29 -0.99
N ASP A 310 -2.45 -28.47 -2.18
CA ASP A 310 -2.76 -29.77 -2.76
C ASP A 310 -1.48 -30.60 -3.01
N ALA A 311 -0.39 -29.97 -3.46
CA ALA A 311 0.89 -30.62 -3.70
C ALA A 311 1.61 -31.04 -2.40
N GLU A 312 1.44 -30.28 -1.33
CA GLU A 312 2.01 -30.56 -0.01
C GLU A 312 1.13 -31.44 0.89
N THR A 313 -0.08 -31.77 0.45
CA THR A 313 -1.00 -32.62 1.21
C THR A 313 -0.91 -34.06 0.71
N ALA A 314 -0.10 -34.87 1.37
CA ALA A 314 0.03 -36.30 1.05
C ALA A 314 -1.30 -37.04 1.28
N PRO A 315 -1.58 -38.13 0.53
CA PRO A 315 -2.77 -38.95 0.78
C PRO A 315 -2.82 -39.47 2.22
N GLY A 316 -3.88 -39.11 2.95
CA GLY A 316 -4.08 -39.47 4.36
C GLY A 316 -3.60 -38.44 5.39
N ASP A 317 -2.92 -37.38 4.95
CA ASP A 317 -2.55 -36.24 5.81
C ASP A 317 -3.72 -35.26 6.00
N THR A 318 -3.64 -34.47 7.07
CA THR A 318 -4.48 -33.27 7.20
C THR A 318 -4.05 -32.21 6.19
N VAL A 319 -5.04 -31.45 5.68
CA VAL A 319 -4.79 -30.29 4.81
C VAL A 319 -3.76 -29.36 5.44
N LEU A 320 -2.80 -28.88 4.64
CA LEU A 320 -1.76 -27.96 5.11
C LEU A 320 -2.40 -26.67 5.64
N PRO A 321 -2.27 -26.37 6.94
CA PRO A 321 -2.82 -25.15 7.50
C PRO A 321 -1.98 -23.94 7.07
N VAL A 322 -2.59 -22.76 7.05
CA VAL A 322 -2.01 -21.56 6.44
C VAL A 322 -1.97 -20.37 7.40
N VAL A 323 -0.89 -19.59 7.32
CA VAL A 323 -0.70 -18.33 8.03
C VAL A 323 -0.91 -17.19 7.04
N VAL A 324 -2.00 -16.43 7.24
CA VAL A 324 -2.38 -15.30 6.36
C VAL A 324 -2.11 -13.92 6.98
N ALA A 325 -1.86 -13.86 8.29
CA ALA A 325 -1.82 -12.62 9.05
C ALA A 325 -0.52 -11.81 8.90
N TYR A 326 0.51 -12.31 8.21
CA TYR A 326 1.86 -11.73 8.28
C TYR A 326 2.36 -11.09 6.98
N GLY A 327 1.80 -11.44 5.82
CA GLY A 327 2.20 -10.85 4.53
C GLY A 327 1.40 -9.61 4.11
N GLY A 328 0.67 -8.96 5.02
CA GLY A 328 -0.14 -7.77 4.72
C GLY A 328 -1.49 -8.10 4.09
N GLN A 329 -2.02 -7.23 3.22
CA GLN A 329 -3.40 -7.38 2.73
C GLN A 329 -3.55 -8.50 1.69
N THR A 330 -2.55 -8.73 0.83
CA THR A 330 -2.62 -9.77 -0.22
C THR A 330 -2.99 -11.14 0.37
N PRO A 331 -2.27 -11.69 1.36
CA PRO A 331 -2.68 -12.96 1.98
C PRO A 331 -3.96 -12.87 2.80
N LEU A 332 -4.25 -11.72 3.42
CA LEU A 332 -5.49 -11.55 4.19
C LEU A 332 -6.72 -11.69 3.29
N ASN A 333 -6.68 -11.15 2.07
CA ASN A 333 -7.73 -11.29 1.07
C ASN A 333 -7.94 -12.76 0.62
N LEU A 334 -6.95 -13.63 0.84
CA LEU A 334 -7.07 -15.06 0.56
C LEU A 334 -7.71 -15.86 1.70
N ALA A 335 -7.89 -15.27 2.89
CA ALA A 335 -8.43 -15.97 4.06
C ALA A 335 -9.81 -16.59 3.77
N ALA A 336 -10.75 -15.79 3.24
CA ALA A 336 -12.10 -16.23 2.91
C ALA A 336 -12.14 -17.33 1.83
N PRO A 337 -11.53 -17.17 0.64
CA PRO A 337 -11.55 -18.21 -0.38
C PRO A 337 -10.81 -19.49 0.04
N LEU A 338 -9.75 -19.40 0.85
CA LEU A 338 -9.05 -20.58 1.38
C LEU A 338 -9.89 -21.33 2.42
N ALA A 339 -10.51 -20.61 3.36
CA ALA A 339 -11.40 -21.20 4.37
C ALA A 339 -12.63 -21.84 3.72
N ALA A 340 -13.22 -21.22 2.71
CA ALA A 340 -14.32 -21.79 1.93
C ALA A 340 -13.92 -23.10 1.22
N ALA A 341 -12.64 -23.25 0.86
CA ALA A 341 -12.07 -24.48 0.32
C ALA A 341 -11.69 -25.52 1.38
N GLY A 342 -11.98 -25.26 2.67
CA GLY A 342 -11.67 -26.17 3.79
C GLY A 342 -10.22 -26.10 4.26
N VAL A 343 -9.46 -25.07 3.90
CA VAL A 343 -8.08 -24.86 4.37
C VAL A 343 -8.12 -24.28 5.80
N PRO A 344 -7.45 -24.90 6.78
CA PRO A 344 -7.40 -24.36 8.14
C PRO A 344 -6.51 -23.12 8.22
N LEU A 345 -7.00 -22.04 8.83
CA LEU A 345 -6.20 -20.86 9.14
C LEU A 345 -5.50 -21.04 10.51
N LEU A 346 -4.23 -20.66 10.61
CA LEU A 346 -3.48 -20.60 11.88
C LEU A 346 -3.48 -19.19 12.45
N GLY A 347 -3.82 -19.08 13.73
CA GLY A 347 -3.97 -17.80 14.44
C GLY A 347 -5.43 -17.39 14.52
N SER A 348 -5.72 -16.12 14.26
CA SER A 348 -7.08 -15.58 14.16
C SER A 348 -7.86 -16.30 13.06
N ASP A 349 -9.10 -16.66 13.36
CA ASP A 349 -9.99 -17.33 12.40
C ASP A 349 -10.64 -16.32 11.43
N LEU A 350 -11.37 -16.86 10.45
CA LEU A 350 -12.04 -16.03 9.45
C LEU A 350 -13.09 -15.11 10.08
N GLU A 351 -13.82 -15.57 11.10
CA GLU A 351 -14.83 -14.77 11.78
C GLU A 351 -14.21 -13.54 12.45
N THR A 352 -13.05 -13.70 13.09
CA THR A 352 -12.27 -12.61 13.68
C THR A 352 -11.84 -11.60 12.61
N ILE A 353 -11.32 -12.08 11.48
CA ILE A 353 -10.85 -11.24 10.37
C ILE A 353 -12.04 -10.48 9.76
N ASP A 354 -13.12 -11.18 9.40
CA ASP A 354 -14.31 -10.61 8.77
C ASP A 354 -15.03 -9.63 9.70
N GLN A 355 -15.11 -9.90 11.00
CA GLN A 355 -15.75 -8.98 11.94
C GLN A 355 -14.99 -7.66 12.10
N ALA A 356 -13.67 -7.66 11.96
CA ALA A 356 -12.85 -6.46 12.03
C ALA A 356 -12.81 -5.68 10.69
N GLU A 357 -12.74 -6.39 9.57
CA GLU A 357 -12.67 -5.80 8.22
C GLU A 357 -14.04 -5.33 7.71
N GLU A 358 -15.14 -6.01 8.07
CA GLU A 358 -16.49 -5.60 7.68
C GLU A 358 -16.98 -4.47 8.60
N ARG A 359 -17.12 -3.30 8.00
CA ARG A 359 -17.32 -2.03 8.70
C ARG A 359 -18.61 -1.96 9.51
N THR A 360 -19.69 -2.59 9.06
CA THR A 360 -20.99 -2.56 9.74
C THR A 360 -20.97 -3.46 10.98
N ARG A 361 -20.40 -4.66 10.85
CA ARG A 361 -20.16 -5.61 11.93
C ARG A 361 -19.21 -5.01 12.97
N PHE A 362 -18.14 -4.35 12.52
CA PHE A 362 -17.19 -3.70 13.41
C PHE A 362 -17.84 -2.53 14.18
N SER A 363 -18.57 -1.65 13.49
CA SER A 363 -19.32 -0.56 14.14
C SER A 363 -20.28 -1.08 15.20
N ALA A 364 -21.06 -2.10 14.87
CA ALA A 364 -22.00 -2.71 15.81
C ALA A 364 -21.29 -3.36 17.02
N LEU A 365 -20.05 -3.86 16.86
CA LEU A 365 -19.23 -4.33 17.96
C LEU A 365 -18.81 -3.16 18.88
N LEU A 366 -18.32 -2.06 18.31
CA LEU A 366 -17.89 -0.89 19.08
C LEU A 366 -19.06 -0.28 19.87
N ASP A 367 -20.24 -0.19 19.25
CA ASP A 367 -21.46 0.31 19.90
C ASP A 367 -21.84 -0.56 21.11
N ARG A 368 -21.77 -1.90 20.98
CA ARG A 368 -22.02 -2.82 22.10
C ARG A 368 -21.00 -2.67 23.22
N LEU A 369 -19.74 -2.39 22.87
CA LEU A 369 -18.67 -2.15 23.84
C LEU A 369 -18.67 -0.72 24.39
N GLY A 370 -19.53 0.17 23.89
CA GLY A 370 -19.51 1.58 24.28
C GLY A 370 -18.17 2.26 23.98
N ILE A 371 -17.48 1.84 22.91
CA ILE A 371 -16.20 2.41 22.47
C ILE A 371 -16.51 3.53 21.46
N PRO A 372 -16.07 4.78 21.71
CA PRO A 372 -16.26 5.87 20.76
C PRO A 372 -15.51 5.63 19.46
N GLN A 373 -16.16 5.90 18.34
CA GLN A 373 -15.58 5.95 16.99
C GLN A 373 -16.01 7.25 16.30
N PRO A 374 -15.32 7.71 15.24
CA PRO A 374 -15.80 8.81 14.41
C PRO A 374 -17.21 8.54 13.86
N GLU A 375 -18.10 9.53 13.92
CA GLU A 375 -19.44 9.41 13.35
C GLU A 375 -19.33 9.21 11.82
N GLY A 376 -20.01 8.20 11.28
CA GLY A 376 -19.90 7.88 9.86
C GLY A 376 -21.07 7.07 9.32
N GLY A 377 -20.96 6.69 8.04
CA GLY A 377 -21.91 5.81 7.38
C GLY A 377 -21.46 5.41 5.97
N MET A 378 -22.19 4.47 5.38
CA MET A 378 -22.02 4.07 3.98
C MET A 378 -22.99 4.83 3.09
N ALA A 379 -22.54 5.21 1.90
CA ALA A 379 -23.36 5.80 0.84
C ALA A 379 -23.14 5.03 -0.47
N HIS A 380 -24.24 4.74 -1.17
CA HIS A 380 -24.28 4.02 -2.45
C HIS A 380 -24.61 4.94 -3.63
N SER A 381 -24.98 6.20 -3.34
CA SER A 381 -25.25 7.24 -4.33
C SER A 381 -24.59 8.57 -3.93
N VAL A 382 -24.42 9.49 -4.89
CA VAL A 382 -23.90 10.84 -4.62
C VAL A 382 -24.85 11.60 -3.70
N GLU A 383 -26.16 11.42 -3.89
CA GLU A 383 -27.21 12.03 -3.07
C GLU A 383 -27.19 11.50 -1.63
N GLU A 384 -27.01 10.18 -1.45
CA GLU A 384 -26.84 9.58 -0.12
C GLU A 384 -25.59 10.12 0.56
N ALA A 385 -24.48 10.25 -0.18
CA ALA A 385 -23.23 10.78 0.31
C ALA A 385 -23.37 12.23 0.82
N LEU A 386 -24.03 13.09 0.04
CA LEU A 386 -24.31 14.49 0.42
C LEU A 386 -25.20 14.57 1.66
N THR A 387 -26.28 13.78 1.70
CA THR A 387 -27.20 13.74 2.85
C THR A 387 -26.48 13.27 4.13
N LEU A 388 -25.62 12.26 4.00
CA LEU A 388 -24.82 11.73 5.09
C LEU A 388 -23.81 12.77 5.59
N ALA A 389 -23.10 13.45 4.68
CA ALA A 389 -22.15 14.50 5.04
C ALA A 389 -22.81 15.72 5.69
N GLU A 390 -24.03 16.10 5.28
CA GLU A 390 -24.81 17.16 5.94
C GLU A 390 -25.21 16.79 7.37
N ARG A 391 -25.56 15.51 7.60
CA ARG A 391 -25.91 15.01 8.94
C ARG A 391 -24.69 15.00 9.87
N ILE A 392 -23.56 14.48 9.39
CA ILE A 392 -22.31 14.35 10.14
C ILE A 392 -21.67 15.72 10.40
N GLY A 393 -21.72 16.60 9.40
CA GLY A 393 -21.07 17.91 9.38
C GLY A 393 -19.66 17.88 8.78
N TYR A 394 -19.36 18.85 7.92
CA TYR A 394 -18.04 19.03 7.32
C TYR A 394 -17.01 19.56 8.34
N PRO A 395 -15.71 19.24 8.18
CA PRO A 395 -15.14 18.38 7.13
C PRO A 395 -15.39 16.88 7.34
N VAL A 396 -15.47 16.14 6.24
CA VAL A 396 -15.63 14.68 6.20
C VAL A 396 -14.50 14.02 5.43
N ILE A 397 -14.21 12.76 5.74
CA ILE A 397 -13.28 11.90 5.02
C ILE A 397 -14.09 10.96 4.14
N VAL A 398 -13.77 10.90 2.84
CA VAL A 398 -14.36 9.93 1.91
C VAL A 398 -13.42 8.75 1.77
N ARG A 399 -13.90 7.55 2.07
CA ARG A 399 -13.12 6.30 2.00
C ARG A 399 -13.80 5.31 1.05
N PRO A 400 -13.23 5.06 -0.14
CA PRO A 400 -13.71 3.99 -1.00
C PRO A 400 -13.64 2.63 -0.28
N SER A 401 -14.58 1.74 -0.57
CA SER A 401 -14.47 0.35 -0.12
C SER A 401 -13.37 -0.38 -0.91
N PHE A 402 -12.61 -1.28 -0.28
CA PHE A 402 -11.58 -2.14 -0.89
C PHE A 402 -10.27 -1.48 -1.38
N VAL A 403 -9.82 -0.40 -0.75
CA VAL A 403 -8.51 0.24 -1.05
C VAL A 403 -7.49 0.04 0.08
N ILE A 404 -6.24 -0.24 -0.28
CA ILE A 404 -5.09 -0.36 0.64
C ILE A 404 -4.31 0.95 0.64
N GLY A 405 -3.74 1.34 1.79
CA GLY A 405 -2.84 2.49 1.88
C GLY A 405 -3.51 3.84 1.64
N GLY A 406 -4.84 3.90 1.77
CA GLY A 406 -5.62 5.13 1.61
C GLY A 406 -5.69 5.69 0.19
N LEU A 407 -5.46 4.86 -0.83
CA LEU A 407 -5.66 5.23 -2.23
C LEU A 407 -7.08 5.79 -2.45
N ALA A 408 -7.17 7.00 -3.02
CA ALA A 408 -8.42 7.74 -3.24
C ALA A 408 -9.22 8.12 -1.97
N ILE A 409 -8.59 8.08 -0.79
CA ILE A 409 -9.12 8.77 0.40
C ILE A 409 -8.80 10.26 0.27
N ASP A 410 -9.79 11.12 0.51
CA ASP A 410 -9.57 12.57 0.55
C ASP A 410 -10.51 13.26 1.56
N PHE A 411 -10.12 14.47 1.96
CA PHE A 411 -10.93 15.34 2.81
C PHE A 411 -11.85 16.20 1.96
N CYS A 412 -13.13 16.20 2.30
CA CYS A 412 -14.11 17.10 1.72
C CYS A 412 -14.45 18.16 2.78
N TYR A 413 -14.31 19.43 2.43
CA TYR A 413 -14.62 20.55 3.31
C TYR A 413 -15.91 21.27 2.90
N SER A 414 -16.41 20.98 1.70
CA SER A 414 -17.68 21.46 1.19
C SER A 414 -18.40 20.40 0.34
N PRO A 415 -19.70 20.58 0.07
CA PRO A 415 -20.46 19.75 -0.87
C PRO A 415 -19.82 19.65 -2.26
N GLU A 416 -19.24 20.73 -2.76
CA GLU A 416 -18.58 20.76 -4.08
C GLU A 416 -17.29 19.92 -4.08
N ASP A 417 -16.56 19.88 -2.97
CA ASP A 417 -15.42 18.99 -2.81
C ASP A 417 -15.86 17.52 -2.86
N LEU A 418 -16.95 17.19 -2.16
CA LEU A 418 -17.50 15.84 -2.11
C LEU A 418 -17.94 15.35 -3.49
N ILE A 419 -18.70 16.15 -4.24
CA ILE A 419 -19.14 15.79 -5.60
C ILE A 419 -17.93 15.53 -6.51
N ARG A 420 -16.93 16.42 -6.46
CA ARG A 420 -15.71 16.27 -7.27
C ARG A 420 -14.96 15.00 -6.90
N GLN A 421 -14.82 14.70 -5.61
CA GLN A 421 -14.12 13.51 -5.15
C GLN A 421 -14.85 12.23 -5.56
N LEU A 422 -16.18 12.18 -5.44
CA LEU A 422 -16.97 11.02 -5.86
C LEU A 422 -16.90 10.79 -7.37
N ALA A 423 -16.87 11.86 -8.16
CA ALA A 423 -16.67 11.77 -9.61
C ALA A 423 -15.27 11.25 -9.97
N ALA A 424 -14.22 11.71 -9.27
CA ALA A 424 -12.84 11.28 -9.49
C ALA A 424 -12.60 9.83 -9.05
N ALA A 425 -13.27 9.40 -7.97
CA ALA A 425 -13.13 8.05 -7.45
C ALA A 425 -13.72 6.99 -8.41
N THR A 426 -14.59 7.35 -9.37
CA THR A 426 -15.36 6.39 -10.19
C THR A 426 -16.15 5.37 -9.35
N VAL A 427 -16.45 5.72 -8.08
CA VAL A 427 -16.97 4.80 -7.05
C VAL A 427 -18.37 5.20 -6.62
N VAL A 428 -19.28 5.39 -7.56
CA VAL A 428 -20.70 5.42 -7.19
C VAL A 428 -21.50 4.60 -8.18
N ASP A 429 -21.32 3.30 -8.09
CA ASP A 429 -22.22 2.28 -8.62
C ASP A 429 -22.73 1.47 -7.41
N PRO A 430 -24.01 1.06 -7.31
CA PRO A 430 -24.57 0.24 -6.23
C PRO A 430 -23.66 -0.86 -5.65
N ASP A 431 -22.82 -1.48 -6.48
CA ASP A 431 -21.91 -2.57 -6.09
C ASP A 431 -20.61 -2.11 -5.38
N ARG A 432 -20.33 -0.79 -5.31
CA ARG A 432 -19.12 -0.21 -4.71
C ARG A 432 -19.44 1.01 -3.85
N PRO A 433 -19.94 0.82 -2.61
CA PRO A 433 -20.27 1.93 -1.73
C PRO A 433 -19.02 2.67 -1.23
N VAL A 434 -19.22 3.94 -0.86
CA VAL A 434 -18.21 4.78 -0.19
C VAL A 434 -18.58 4.99 1.27
N ARG A 435 -17.57 5.01 2.15
CA ARG A 435 -17.75 5.42 3.53
C ARG A 435 -17.46 6.90 3.68
N ILE A 436 -18.30 7.57 4.47
CA ILE A 436 -18.10 8.96 4.86
C ILE A 436 -18.00 9.00 6.36
N ASP A 437 -16.86 9.46 6.86
CA ASP A 437 -16.60 9.62 8.29
C ASP A 437 -16.36 11.10 8.62
N ARG A 438 -16.74 11.50 9.82
CA ARG A 438 -16.36 12.79 10.37
C ARG A 438 -14.84 12.88 10.47
N TYR A 439 -14.26 13.96 9.95
CA TYR A 439 -12.85 14.24 10.23
C TYR A 439 -12.72 14.73 11.68
N LEU A 440 -11.89 14.04 12.45
CA LEU A 440 -11.55 14.41 13.82
C LEU A 440 -10.08 14.84 13.86
N GLU A 441 -9.84 16.12 14.16
CA GLU A 441 -8.48 16.61 14.41
C GLU A 441 -8.04 16.23 15.82
N GLY A 442 -6.92 15.52 15.95
CA GLY A 442 -6.36 15.08 17.22
C GLY A 442 -4.97 14.46 17.05
N ILE A 443 -4.41 13.95 18.14
CA ILE A 443 -3.15 13.19 18.13
C ILE A 443 -3.48 11.75 17.76
N GLU A 444 -2.85 11.21 16.73
CA GLU A 444 -3.03 9.82 16.34
C GLU A 444 -2.06 8.92 17.13
N VAL A 445 -2.56 7.76 17.57
CA VAL A 445 -1.76 6.76 18.31
C VAL A 445 -1.96 5.38 17.70
N ASP A 446 -0.86 4.78 17.25
CA ASP A 446 -0.80 3.39 16.80
C ASP A 446 -0.48 2.47 17.98
N VAL A 447 -1.20 1.36 18.09
CA VAL A 447 -1.00 0.36 19.14
C VAL A 447 -0.94 -1.03 18.52
N ASP A 448 0.22 -1.67 18.62
CA ASP A 448 0.38 -3.07 18.27
C ASP A 448 0.23 -3.95 19.52
N ALA A 449 -0.37 -5.13 19.37
CA ALA A 449 -0.53 -6.10 20.43
C ALA A 449 -0.37 -7.54 19.94
N VAL A 450 -0.08 -8.43 20.88
CA VAL A 450 -0.16 -9.89 20.70
C VAL A 450 -1.20 -10.43 21.67
N SER A 451 -2.12 -11.28 21.20
CA SER A 451 -3.17 -11.88 22.04
C SER A 451 -3.22 -13.39 21.90
N ASP A 452 -3.50 -14.11 22.98
CA ASP A 452 -3.78 -15.56 22.97
C ASP A 452 -5.29 -15.90 23.05
N GLY A 453 -6.12 -14.86 23.01
CA GLY A 453 -7.58 -14.90 23.19
C GLY A 453 -8.02 -14.69 24.65
N VAL A 454 -7.08 -14.64 25.60
CA VAL A 454 -7.36 -14.43 27.03
C VAL A 454 -6.57 -13.25 27.59
N ARG A 455 -5.33 -13.06 27.15
CA ARG A 455 -4.47 -11.94 27.49
C ARG A 455 -4.10 -11.16 26.24
N VAL A 456 -3.86 -9.87 26.43
CA VAL A 456 -3.39 -8.94 25.40
C VAL A 456 -2.09 -8.33 25.89
N LEU A 457 -0.98 -8.62 25.21
CA LEU A 457 0.33 -8.02 25.46
C LEU A 457 0.51 -6.81 24.55
N ILE A 458 0.70 -5.63 25.14
CA ILE A 458 0.94 -4.38 24.42
C ILE A 458 2.41 -3.95 24.67
N PRO A 459 3.32 -4.05 23.68
CA PRO A 459 4.72 -3.69 23.86
C PRO A 459 4.95 -2.21 24.15
N GLY A 460 4.06 -1.34 23.65
CA GLY A 460 4.19 0.10 23.72
C GLY A 460 3.11 0.82 22.91
N LEU A 461 3.02 2.14 23.07
CA LEU A 461 2.15 3.03 22.30
C LEU A 461 3.02 3.92 21.39
N LEU A 462 2.61 4.12 20.15
CA LEU A 462 3.33 4.93 19.16
C LEU A 462 2.53 6.20 18.86
N GLU A 463 2.98 7.34 19.39
CA GLU A 463 2.35 8.65 19.17
C GLU A 463 2.83 9.27 17.85
N HIS A 464 1.91 9.71 17.00
CA HIS A 464 2.27 10.44 15.78
C HIS A 464 2.56 11.91 16.08
N ILE A 465 3.57 12.47 15.42
CA ILE A 465 3.92 13.89 15.50
C ILE A 465 2.92 14.72 14.68
N GLU A 466 2.59 14.25 13.48
CA GLU A 466 1.54 14.82 12.65
C GLU A 466 0.15 14.52 13.26
N ARG A 467 -0.78 15.46 13.07
CA ARG A 467 -2.17 15.27 13.52
C ARG A 467 -2.89 14.27 12.63
N ALA A 468 -3.91 13.64 13.22
CA ALA A 468 -4.82 12.73 12.53
C ALA A 468 -5.28 13.38 11.22
N GLY A 469 -5.05 12.67 10.12
CA GLY A 469 -5.31 13.14 8.76
C GLY A 469 -4.10 13.11 7.83
N VAL A 470 -2.89 13.01 8.39
CA VAL A 470 -1.76 12.39 7.69
C VAL A 470 -1.85 10.88 7.93
N HIS A 471 -1.72 10.09 6.88
CA HIS A 471 -1.81 8.63 6.97
C HIS A 471 -0.70 8.08 7.87
N SER A 472 -1.01 7.13 8.76
CA SER A 472 -0.07 6.53 9.73
C SER A 472 1.27 6.06 9.14
N GLY A 473 1.25 5.56 7.90
CA GLY A 473 2.46 5.18 7.17
C GLY A 473 3.41 6.34 6.83
N ASP A 474 2.87 7.55 6.65
CA ASP A 474 3.58 8.79 6.33
C ASP A 474 3.79 9.69 7.56
N SER A 475 3.34 9.26 8.74
CA SER A 475 3.55 9.97 9.99
C SER A 475 4.90 9.60 10.63
N VAL A 476 5.52 10.57 11.28
CA VAL A 476 6.62 10.37 12.22
C VAL A 476 6.03 9.86 13.53
N GLY A 477 6.41 8.66 13.95
CA GLY A 477 5.93 8.02 15.18
C GLY A 477 6.98 8.05 16.29
N MET A 478 6.59 8.38 17.52
CA MET A 478 7.45 8.42 18.71
C MET A 478 6.99 7.38 19.74
N PHE A 479 7.94 6.54 20.17
CA PHE A 479 7.78 5.58 21.26
C PHE A 479 8.79 5.92 22.38
N PRO A 480 8.38 5.98 23.65
CA PRO A 480 6.99 6.05 24.13
C PRO A 480 6.28 7.35 23.68
N PRO A 481 4.97 7.52 23.95
CA PRO A 481 4.29 8.79 23.75
C PRO A 481 4.95 9.93 24.52
N GLY A 482 5.06 11.10 23.89
CA GLY A 482 5.69 12.30 24.43
C GLY A 482 4.69 13.33 24.95
N THR A 483 3.50 13.42 24.34
CA THR A 483 2.49 14.43 24.67
C THR A 483 1.14 13.86 25.09
N VAL A 484 0.83 12.60 24.74
CA VAL A 484 -0.40 11.94 25.19
C VAL A 484 -0.38 11.75 26.71
N GLY A 485 -1.42 12.24 27.39
CA GLY A 485 -1.51 12.20 28.86
C GLY A 485 -1.65 10.77 29.42
N PRO A 486 -1.17 10.47 30.65
CA PRO A 486 -1.25 9.13 31.22
C PRO A 486 -2.67 8.57 31.30
N GLY A 487 -3.68 9.41 31.56
CA GLY A 487 -5.08 8.98 31.59
C GLY A 487 -5.62 8.53 30.23
N ASP A 488 -5.22 9.22 29.16
CA ASP A 488 -5.58 8.82 27.79
C ASP A 488 -4.83 7.55 27.38
N GLN A 489 -3.57 7.40 27.81
CA GLN A 489 -2.80 6.15 27.61
C GLN A 489 -3.48 4.96 28.31
N ASP A 490 -3.91 5.12 29.56
CA ASP A 490 -4.64 4.08 30.30
C ASP A 490 -5.98 3.73 29.60
N LEU A 491 -6.69 4.73 29.07
CA LEU A 491 -7.93 4.53 28.32
C LEU A 491 -7.68 3.81 26.98
N ILE A 492 -6.61 4.16 26.25
CA ILE A 492 -6.20 3.48 25.02
C ILE A 492 -5.90 2.01 25.32
N VAL A 493 -5.11 1.73 26.36
CA VAL A 493 -4.76 0.36 26.77
C VAL A 493 -6.01 -0.44 27.13
N ALA A 494 -6.89 0.11 27.97
CA ALA A 494 -8.14 -0.55 28.35
C ALA A 494 -9.06 -0.80 27.14
N THR A 495 -9.13 0.16 26.21
CA THR A 495 -9.94 0.02 24.99
C THR A 495 -9.36 -1.05 24.07
N MET A 496 -8.04 -1.09 23.91
CA MET A 496 -7.33 -2.11 23.14
C MET A 496 -7.59 -3.52 23.70
N GLU A 497 -7.46 -3.70 25.01
CA GLU A 497 -7.76 -5.00 25.65
C GLU A 497 -9.20 -5.44 25.38
N ARG A 498 -10.16 -4.53 25.58
CA ARG A 498 -11.59 -4.83 25.40
C ARG A 498 -11.93 -5.23 23.97
N VAL A 499 -11.45 -4.48 22.97
CA VAL A 499 -11.78 -4.76 21.56
C VAL A 499 -11.09 -6.03 21.07
N VAL A 500 -9.81 -6.25 21.43
CA VAL A 500 -9.04 -7.43 21.02
C VAL A 500 -9.63 -8.71 21.59
N LEU A 501 -10.03 -8.70 22.87
CA LEU A 501 -10.68 -9.85 23.50
C LEU A 501 -12.10 -10.09 22.95
N ALA A 502 -12.86 -9.03 22.70
CA ALA A 502 -14.20 -9.16 22.14
C ALA A 502 -14.21 -9.67 20.68
N LEU A 503 -13.16 -9.36 19.91
CA LEU A 503 -12.92 -9.92 18.57
C LEU A 503 -12.42 -11.38 18.61
N GLY A 504 -11.88 -11.85 19.75
CA GLY A 504 -11.31 -13.19 19.84
C GLY A 504 -9.94 -13.35 19.16
N VAL A 505 -9.18 -12.27 19.01
CA VAL A 505 -7.87 -12.26 18.34
C VAL A 505 -6.91 -13.28 18.95
N ARG A 506 -6.29 -14.10 18.09
CA ARG A 506 -5.20 -15.03 18.44
C ARG A 506 -3.99 -14.79 17.53
N GLY A 507 -3.01 -14.05 18.02
CA GLY A 507 -1.84 -13.61 17.25
C GLY A 507 -1.67 -12.10 17.30
N LEU A 508 -1.23 -11.51 16.19
CA LEU A 508 -0.99 -10.06 16.08
C LEU A 508 -2.28 -9.29 15.82
N CYS A 509 -2.34 -8.09 16.38
CA CYS A 509 -3.36 -7.11 16.08
C CYS A 509 -2.79 -5.70 16.20
N ASN A 510 -3.31 -4.77 15.40
CA ASN A 510 -3.02 -3.35 15.47
C ASN A 510 -4.32 -2.55 15.60
N ALA A 511 -4.28 -1.45 16.33
CA ALA A 511 -5.39 -0.51 16.43
C ALA A 511 -4.89 0.93 16.37
N GLN A 512 -5.69 1.80 15.76
CA GLN A 512 -5.41 3.23 15.60
C GLN A 512 -6.41 4.06 16.41
N PHE A 513 -5.91 5.03 17.16
CA PHE A 513 -6.72 5.91 18.00
C PHE A 513 -6.50 7.38 17.67
N ILE A 514 -7.50 8.21 17.93
CA ILE A 514 -7.39 9.67 17.94
C ILE A 514 -7.63 10.16 19.37
N VAL A 515 -6.68 10.90 19.92
CA VAL A 515 -6.75 11.54 21.23
C VAL A 515 -7.09 13.02 21.05
N ARG A 516 -8.15 13.46 21.74
CA ARG A 516 -8.66 14.84 21.74
C ARG A 516 -9.00 15.26 23.17
N GLU A 517 -9.21 16.56 23.36
CA GLU A 517 -9.64 17.11 24.65
C GLU A 517 -10.96 16.52 25.16
N ASP A 518 -11.84 16.08 24.25
CA ASP A 518 -13.14 15.49 24.56
C ASP A 518 -13.14 13.95 24.64
N GLY A 519 -12.01 13.29 24.38
CA GLY A 519 -11.84 11.85 24.60
C GLY A 519 -10.97 11.13 23.58
N VAL A 520 -10.96 9.80 23.69
CA VAL A 520 -10.23 8.87 22.82
C VAL A 520 -11.22 8.16 21.89
N TYR A 521 -10.93 8.18 20.59
CA TYR A 521 -11.74 7.58 19.54
C TYR A 521 -10.97 6.48 18.82
N LEU A 522 -11.58 5.32 18.61
CA LEU A 522 -11.00 4.23 17.82
C LEU A 522 -11.29 4.44 16.33
N ILE A 523 -10.26 4.37 15.49
CA ILE A 523 -10.36 4.53 14.03
C ILE A 523 -10.64 3.18 13.37
N GLU A 524 -9.75 2.22 13.57
CA GLU A 524 -9.80 0.89 12.98
C GLU A 524 -8.99 -0.12 13.81
N VAL A 525 -9.28 -1.40 13.60
CA VAL A 525 -8.55 -2.53 14.17
C VAL A 525 -8.21 -3.50 13.05
N ASN A 526 -6.93 -3.85 12.95
CA ASN A 526 -6.37 -4.75 11.96
C ASN A 526 -5.91 -6.04 12.67
N PRO A 527 -6.64 -7.18 12.59
CA PRO A 527 -6.30 -8.43 13.28
C PRO A 527 -5.18 -9.20 12.55
N ARG A 528 -4.12 -8.49 12.18
CA ARG A 528 -2.95 -8.97 11.45
C ARG A 528 -1.70 -8.19 11.88
N ALA A 529 -0.54 -8.57 11.35
CA ALA A 529 0.65 -7.76 11.45
C ALA A 529 0.41 -6.37 10.82
N SER A 530 0.92 -5.34 11.46
CA SER A 530 1.03 -3.99 10.93
C SER A 530 2.46 -3.71 10.45
N ARG A 531 2.64 -2.61 9.72
CA ARG A 531 3.97 -2.15 9.32
C ARG A 531 4.84 -1.72 10.51
N THR A 532 4.25 -1.44 11.68
CA THR A 532 4.98 -1.00 12.88
C THR A 532 5.51 -2.17 13.71
N VAL A 533 5.10 -3.42 13.43
CA VAL A 533 5.58 -4.62 14.15
C VAL A 533 7.10 -4.75 14.17
N PRO A 534 7.86 -4.58 13.05
CA PRO A 534 9.31 -4.65 13.08
C PRO A 534 9.94 -3.54 13.92
N PHE A 535 9.39 -2.31 13.83
CA PHE A 535 9.83 -1.18 14.65
C PHE A 535 9.62 -1.49 16.14
N MET A 536 8.40 -1.86 16.53
CA MET A 536 8.04 -2.16 17.92
C MET A 536 8.85 -3.34 18.46
N SER A 537 9.03 -4.40 17.66
CA SER A 537 9.83 -5.57 18.07
C SER A 537 11.29 -5.20 18.33
N LYS A 538 11.88 -4.33 17.50
CA LYS A 538 13.28 -3.88 17.66
C LYS A 538 13.46 -2.99 18.89
N VAL A 539 12.59 -1.99 19.08
CA VAL A 539 12.77 -0.95 20.12
C VAL A 539 12.28 -1.40 21.50
N THR A 540 11.36 -2.36 21.56
CA THR A 540 10.91 -2.96 22.81
C THR A 540 11.63 -4.27 23.11
N GLY A 541 12.19 -4.95 22.11
CA GLY A 541 12.73 -6.29 22.27
C GLY A 541 11.67 -7.37 22.50
N VAL A 542 10.37 -7.08 22.29
CA VAL A 542 9.32 -8.11 22.31
C VAL A 542 9.34 -8.85 20.96
N PRO A 543 9.48 -10.19 20.92
CA PRO A 543 9.53 -10.94 19.67
C PRO A 543 8.10 -11.21 19.18
N MET A 544 7.42 -10.16 18.72
CA MET A 544 5.96 -10.17 18.54
C MET A 544 5.47 -11.27 17.59
N VAL A 545 6.17 -11.48 16.47
CA VAL A 545 5.85 -12.53 15.48
C VAL A 545 6.09 -13.93 16.06
N GLU A 546 7.18 -14.12 16.80
CA GLU A 546 7.47 -15.40 17.47
C GLU A 546 6.34 -15.77 18.43
N LEU A 547 5.91 -14.82 19.27
CA LEU A 547 4.81 -15.03 20.21
C LEU A 547 3.51 -15.37 19.48
N ALA A 548 3.19 -14.64 18.41
CA ALA A 548 1.98 -14.87 17.64
C ALA A 548 1.97 -16.25 16.97
N VAL A 549 3.09 -16.72 16.40
CA VAL A 549 3.20 -18.09 15.87
C VAL A 549 3.05 -19.12 16.99
N ARG A 550 3.73 -18.96 18.12
CA ARG A 550 3.64 -19.90 19.25
C ARG A 550 2.21 -20.01 19.79
N ILE A 551 1.48 -18.89 19.83
CA ILE A 551 0.06 -18.85 20.17
C ILE A 551 -0.79 -19.58 19.14
N ALA A 552 -0.53 -19.39 17.84
CA ALA A 552 -1.21 -20.13 16.78
C ALA A 552 -0.95 -21.65 16.88
N LEU A 553 0.19 -22.06 17.45
CA LEU A 553 0.53 -23.44 17.77
C LEU A 553 0.01 -23.95 19.12
N GLY A 554 -0.72 -23.11 19.88
CA GLY A 554 -1.45 -23.48 21.09
C GLY A 554 -0.80 -23.07 22.41
N GLU A 555 0.34 -22.36 22.41
CA GLU A 555 0.91 -21.80 23.64
C GLU A 555 0.12 -20.56 24.09
N THR A 556 0.17 -20.23 25.38
CA THR A 556 -0.45 -19.01 25.92
C THR A 556 0.61 -18.00 26.34
N LEU A 557 0.28 -16.71 26.35
CA LEU A 557 1.17 -15.67 26.90
C LEU A 557 1.54 -15.97 28.36
N ALA A 558 0.63 -16.60 29.11
CA ALA A 558 0.89 -17.05 30.48
C ALA A 558 2.00 -18.09 30.55
N ASP A 559 1.96 -19.13 29.71
CA ASP A 559 2.99 -20.17 29.65
C ASP A 559 4.35 -19.61 29.22
N LEU A 560 4.31 -18.61 28.35
CA LEU A 560 5.48 -17.88 27.84
C LEU A 560 6.03 -16.85 28.84
N GLY A 561 5.36 -16.62 29.97
CA GLY A 561 5.76 -15.69 31.01
C GLY A 561 5.49 -14.22 30.71
N TRP A 562 4.72 -13.91 29.66
CA TRP A 562 4.36 -12.55 29.29
C TRP A 562 3.13 -12.04 30.07
N PRO A 563 3.14 -10.78 30.53
CA PRO A 563 2.03 -10.21 31.27
C PRO A 563 0.86 -9.84 30.35
N ASN A 564 -0.27 -9.51 30.96
CA ASN A 564 -1.37 -8.81 30.30
C ASN A 564 -1.16 -7.29 30.40
N GLY A 565 -1.55 -6.55 29.37
CA GLY A 565 -1.54 -5.09 29.30
C GLY A 565 -0.25 -4.48 28.74
N LEU A 566 -0.09 -3.18 28.99
CA LEU A 566 1.06 -2.39 28.56
C LEU A 566 2.34 -2.81 29.28
N LEU A 567 3.39 -3.09 28.53
CA LEU A 567 4.69 -3.49 29.06
C LEU A 567 5.45 -2.28 29.63
N ALA A 568 6.07 -2.42 30.81
CA ALA A 568 6.96 -1.39 31.33
C ALA A 568 8.20 -1.25 30.45
N GLN A 569 8.71 -0.03 30.27
CA GLN A 569 9.90 0.22 29.45
C GLN A 569 11.12 -0.60 29.89
N ALA A 570 12.02 -0.85 28.93
CA ALA A 570 13.26 -1.54 29.18
C ALA A 570 14.23 -0.57 29.87
N GLU A 571 15.20 -1.13 30.60
CA GLU A 571 16.29 -0.35 31.19
C GLU A 571 17.57 -0.56 30.33
N PRO A 572 18.22 0.51 29.85
CA PRO A 572 17.90 1.93 30.08
C PRO A 572 16.66 2.38 29.29
N ALA A 573 15.90 3.33 29.86
CA ALA A 573 14.80 3.97 29.15
C ALA A 573 15.32 4.61 27.85
N LEU A 574 14.56 4.43 26.77
CA LEU A 574 14.90 4.94 25.45
C LEU A 574 13.70 5.64 24.83
N VAL A 575 13.99 6.59 23.96
CA VAL A 575 13.05 7.15 22.99
C VAL A 575 13.47 6.69 21.61
N ALA A 576 12.54 6.08 20.88
CA ALA A 576 12.69 5.70 19.49
C ALA A 576 11.68 6.46 18.63
N VAL A 577 12.17 7.05 17.55
CA VAL A 577 11.34 7.75 16.57
C VAL A 577 11.45 7.06 15.22
N LYS A 578 10.32 6.66 14.66
CA LYS A 578 10.17 6.22 13.27
C LYS A 578 9.89 7.46 12.41
N ALA A 579 10.65 7.67 11.34
CA ALA A 579 10.31 8.68 10.33
C ALA A 579 10.15 8.04 8.94
N PRO A 580 9.17 8.47 8.14
CA PRO A 580 8.96 7.98 6.78
C PRO A 580 10.03 8.50 5.83
N ALA A 581 10.37 7.69 4.82
CA ALA A 581 11.24 8.07 3.72
C ALA A 581 10.44 8.21 2.43
N PHE A 582 10.58 9.36 1.76
CA PHE A 582 9.85 9.67 0.53
C PHE A 582 10.75 9.60 -0.70
N SER A 583 10.17 9.16 -1.82
CA SER A 583 10.85 9.13 -3.13
C SER A 583 10.51 10.32 -4.03
N THR A 584 9.80 11.34 -3.52
CA THR A 584 9.29 12.51 -4.26
C THR A 584 10.40 13.27 -4.99
N ALA A 585 11.60 13.38 -4.40
CA ALA A 585 12.77 13.97 -5.07
C ALA A 585 13.17 13.25 -6.37
N LYS A 586 12.84 11.96 -6.53
CA LYS A 586 13.08 11.18 -7.76
C LYS A 586 11.93 11.27 -8.77
N LEU A 587 10.77 11.77 -8.34
CA LEU A 587 9.51 11.71 -9.09
C LEU A 587 9.06 13.11 -9.52
N ARG A 588 9.61 13.59 -10.65
CA ARG A 588 9.16 14.84 -11.27
C ARG A 588 7.66 14.80 -11.58
N GLY A 589 6.95 15.86 -11.18
CA GLY A 589 5.51 16.01 -11.41
C GLY A 589 4.63 15.34 -10.34
N VAL A 590 5.22 14.77 -9.30
CA VAL A 590 4.49 14.26 -8.12
C VAL A 590 4.52 15.31 -7.03
N ASP A 591 3.35 15.62 -6.50
CA ASP A 591 3.18 16.57 -5.40
C ASP A 591 3.67 15.93 -4.08
N PRO A 592 4.61 16.55 -3.33
CA PRO A 592 5.12 16.02 -2.06
C PRO A 592 4.19 16.28 -0.85
N SER A 593 2.90 16.49 -1.08
CA SER A 593 1.93 16.73 0.00
C SER A 593 1.61 15.43 0.73
N VAL A 594 1.73 15.46 2.06
CA VAL A 594 1.19 14.39 2.91
C VAL A 594 -0.31 14.59 3.12
N GLY A 595 -1.04 13.49 3.27
CA GLY A 595 -2.48 13.49 3.41
C GLY A 595 -2.98 12.11 3.85
N PRO A 596 -4.26 11.80 3.63
CA PRO A 596 -4.86 10.57 4.15
C PRO A 596 -4.53 9.33 3.30
N GLY A 597 -3.95 9.51 2.12
CA GLY A 597 -3.34 8.44 1.32
C GLY A 597 -1.83 8.39 1.52
N MET A 598 -1.29 7.19 1.74
CA MET A 598 0.14 6.96 1.95
C MET A 598 0.95 7.21 0.67
N GLN A 599 2.14 7.77 0.81
CA GLN A 599 3.09 8.02 -0.28
C GLN A 599 4.52 7.57 0.01
N SER A 600 4.87 7.35 1.28
CA SER A 600 6.20 6.92 1.68
C SER A 600 6.54 5.53 1.15
N THR A 601 7.84 5.31 0.91
CA THR A 601 8.38 4.07 0.32
C THR A 601 9.26 3.29 1.28
N GLY A 602 9.47 3.80 2.49
CA GLY A 602 10.28 3.17 3.53
C GLY A 602 10.32 4.00 4.80
N GLU A 603 11.18 3.61 5.74
CA GLU A 603 11.26 4.23 7.06
C GLU A 603 12.68 4.16 7.66
N VAL A 604 12.94 5.05 8.61
CA VAL A 604 14.18 5.09 9.40
C VAL A 604 13.88 5.23 10.88
N ILE A 605 14.80 4.78 11.73
CA ILE A 605 14.66 4.80 13.19
C ILE A 605 15.77 5.67 13.80
N GLY A 606 15.39 6.67 14.59
CA GLY A 606 16.28 7.44 15.46
C GLY A 606 16.10 7.04 16.92
N ILE A 607 17.17 6.71 17.64
CA ILE A 607 17.12 6.31 19.06
C ILE A 607 18.01 7.23 19.91
N SER A 608 17.50 7.66 21.06
CA SER A 608 18.22 8.45 22.07
C SER A 608 17.50 8.36 23.43
N GLU A 609 18.18 8.77 24.50
CA GLU A 609 17.53 9.04 25.80
C GLU A 609 16.79 10.40 25.79
N ASP A 610 17.20 11.34 24.94
CA ASP A 610 16.53 12.64 24.76
C ASP A 610 15.59 12.58 23.55
N PRO A 611 14.27 12.81 23.71
CA PRO A 611 13.29 12.72 22.62
C PRO A 611 13.60 13.66 21.46
N ARG A 612 14.16 14.85 21.74
CA ARG A 612 14.51 15.83 20.68
C ARG A 612 15.66 15.32 19.82
N VAL A 613 16.63 14.62 20.44
CA VAL A 613 17.75 14.02 19.72
C VAL A 613 17.30 12.77 18.95
N ALA A 614 16.40 11.95 19.50
CA ALA A 614 15.83 10.81 18.78
C ALA A 614 15.07 11.27 17.52
N LEU A 615 14.23 12.30 17.67
CA LEU A 615 13.49 12.92 16.57
C LEU A 615 14.43 13.52 15.52
N ALA A 616 15.43 14.29 15.95
CA ALA A 616 16.43 14.85 15.05
C ALA A 616 17.21 13.76 14.28
N LYS A 617 17.58 12.64 14.93
CA LYS A 617 18.22 11.51 14.24
C LYS A 617 17.32 10.88 13.18
N ALA A 618 16.04 10.64 13.51
CA ALA A 618 15.08 10.05 12.59
C ALA A 618 14.84 10.96 11.37
N LEU A 619 14.56 12.25 11.61
CA LEU A 619 14.37 13.23 10.53
C LEU A 619 15.64 13.41 9.69
N THR A 620 16.83 13.41 10.30
CA THR A 620 18.10 13.46 9.56
C THR A 620 18.25 12.24 8.65
N GLY A 621 18.00 11.04 9.18
CA GLY A 621 18.06 9.80 8.39
C GLY A 621 17.04 9.76 7.25
N ALA A 622 15.87 10.37 7.46
CA ALA A 622 14.81 10.48 6.46
C ALA A 622 15.06 11.60 5.43
N SER A 623 16.16 12.35 5.57
CA SER A 623 16.44 13.56 4.77
C SER A 623 15.35 14.64 4.86
N LEU A 624 14.71 14.75 6.03
CA LEU A 624 13.67 15.72 6.34
C LEU A 624 14.18 16.93 7.14
N VAL A 625 15.46 16.96 7.50
CA VAL A 625 16.11 18.12 8.13
C VAL A 625 16.68 19.03 7.03
N PRO A 626 16.34 20.34 7.03
CA PRO A 626 16.88 21.28 6.06
C PRO A 626 18.40 21.48 6.26
N PRO A 627 19.14 21.95 5.24
CA PRO A 627 20.60 22.01 5.30
C PRO A 627 21.11 23.02 6.33
N SER A 628 21.95 22.59 7.27
CA SER A 628 22.63 23.47 8.22
C SER A 628 23.57 24.46 7.50
N ARG A 629 23.81 25.64 8.10
CA ARG A 629 24.78 26.63 7.60
C ARG A 629 26.16 25.96 7.46
N GLY A 630 26.71 25.92 6.24
CA GLY A 630 28.06 25.40 5.99
C GLY A 630 29.09 26.27 6.69
N GLY A 631 30.08 25.66 7.35
CA GLY A 631 31.05 26.30 8.25
C GLY A 631 32.04 27.31 7.64
N VAL A 632 31.75 27.92 6.48
CA VAL A 632 32.54 29.04 5.95
C VAL A 632 31.81 30.35 6.29
N VAL A 633 32.26 30.98 7.38
CA VAL A 633 31.85 32.33 7.76
C VAL A 633 32.50 33.32 6.78
N GLY A 634 31.71 34.11 6.06
CA GLY A 634 32.31 35.13 5.18
C GLY A 634 31.39 36.17 4.56
N THR A 635 30.20 35.81 4.08
CA THR A 635 29.29 36.77 3.44
C THR A 635 27.84 36.62 3.94
N PRO A 636 27.08 37.73 4.08
CA PRO A 636 25.64 37.71 4.33
C PRO A 636 24.83 36.99 3.23
N GLU A 637 25.45 36.73 2.08
CA GLU A 637 24.86 36.08 0.90
C GLU A 637 24.79 34.54 1.03
N ASP A 638 25.44 33.95 2.04
CA ASP A 638 25.41 32.50 2.32
C ASP A 638 24.36 32.08 3.39
N GLU A 639 23.50 32.99 3.84
CA GLU A 639 22.43 32.67 4.79
C GLU A 639 21.24 32.01 4.09
N PRO A 640 20.89 30.76 4.45
CA PRO A 640 19.83 30.02 3.76
C PRO A 640 18.48 30.72 3.96
N LEU A 641 17.67 30.76 2.91
CA LEU A 641 16.33 31.34 2.96
C LEU A 641 15.28 30.24 3.12
N ALA A 642 14.39 30.40 4.10
CA ALA A 642 13.19 29.57 4.26
C ALA A 642 11.96 30.33 3.74
N LEU A 643 11.23 29.74 2.81
CA LEU A 643 9.97 30.26 2.28
C LEU A 643 8.79 29.62 3.02
N LEU A 644 7.98 30.43 3.68
CA LEU A 644 6.86 30.00 4.53
C LEU A 644 5.52 30.47 3.93
N SER A 645 4.66 29.51 3.57
CA SER A 645 3.30 29.77 3.10
C SER A 645 2.33 28.81 3.79
N ILE A 646 1.75 29.26 4.90
CA ILE A 646 1.09 28.41 5.88
C ILE A 646 -0.43 28.61 5.86
N ALA A 647 -1.18 27.50 5.85
CA ALA A 647 -2.63 27.48 5.95
C ALA A 647 -3.12 28.03 7.30
N GLU A 648 -4.34 28.56 7.33
CA GLU A 648 -4.85 29.29 8.50
C GLU A 648 -4.83 28.46 9.79
N ARG A 649 -5.19 27.17 9.69
CA ARG A 649 -5.25 26.23 10.82
C ARG A 649 -3.89 25.98 11.48
N ASP A 650 -2.80 26.09 10.71
CA ASP A 650 -1.44 25.75 11.15
C ASP A 650 -0.68 26.96 11.71
N LYS A 651 -1.24 28.17 11.54
CA LYS A 651 -0.61 29.41 11.98
C LYS A 651 -0.38 29.50 13.48
N ARG A 652 -1.03 28.66 14.30
CA ARG A 652 -0.76 28.57 15.75
C ARG A 652 0.68 28.13 16.04
N GLU A 653 1.26 27.27 15.21
CA GLU A 653 2.61 26.72 15.39
C GLU A 653 3.69 27.60 14.72
N LEU A 654 3.28 28.51 13.84
CA LEU A 654 4.18 29.35 13.05
C LEU A 654 5.20 30.15 13.89
N PRO A 655 4.86 30.75 15.06
CA PRO A 655 5.86 31.43 15.88
C PRO A 655 7.00 30.51 16.33
N ARG A 656 6.69 29.24 16.67
CA ARG A 656 7.67 28.24 17.09
C ARG A 656 8.59 27.85 15.94
N LEU A 657 8.02 27.59 14.76
CA LEU A 657 8.78 27.32 13.53
C LEU A 657 9.72 28.48 13.17
N ALA A 658 9.18 29.70 13.12
CA ALA A 658 9.95 30.89 12.71
C ALA A 658 11.09 31.18 13.69
N ALA A 659 10.85 31.02 15.00
CA ALA A 659 11.89 31.19 16.02
C ALA A 659 13.01 30.15 15.89
N ALA A 660 12.68 28.87 15.67
CA ALA A 660 13.66 27.81 15.50
C ALA A 660 14.54 28.02 14.25
N LEU A 661 13.92 28.36 13.11
CA LEU A 661 14.64 28.68 11.87
C LEU A 661 15.54 29.91 12.03
N HIS A 662 15.02 30.98 12.65
CA HIS A 662 15.79 32.20 12.89
C HIS A 662 17.00 31.93 13.81
N ALA A 663 16.81 31.17 14.89
CA ALA A 663 17.89 30.77 15.79
C ALA A 663 18.96 29.92 15.08
N ALA A 664 18.56 29.11 14.10
CA ALA A 664 19.46 28.34 13.25
C ALA A 664 20.14 29.18 12.14
N GLY A 665 19.86 30.48 12.06
CA GLY A 665 20.47 31.42 11.11
C GLY A 665 19.81 31.46 9.73
N TYR A 666 18.56 31.01 9.60
CA TYR A 666 17.78 31.19 8.37
C TYR A 666 17.23 32.61 8.25
N ARG A 667 17.28 33.14 7.03
CA ARG A 667 16.43 34.26 6.62
C ARG A 667 15.02 33.72 6.35
N LEU A 668 14.00 34.52 6.58
CA LEU A 668 12.60 34.14 6.35
C LEU A 668 12.01 34.92 5.19
N ALA A 669 11.26 34.26 4.33
CA ALA A 669 10.38 34.84 3.32
C ALA A 669 8.98 34.28 3.51
N ALA A 670 7.94 35.10 3.41
CA ALA A 670 6.59 34.65 3.73
C ALA A 670 5.51 35.39 2.92
N THR A 671 4.41 34.68 2.64
CA THR A 671 3.20 35.29 2.08
C THR A 671 2.55 36.22 3.10
N ALA A 672 1.84 37.26 2.64
CA ALA A 672 1.35 38.37 3.49
C ALA A 672 0.70 37.93 4.83
N GLY A 673 -0.22 36.95 4.79
CA GLY A 673 -0.90 36.46 6.00
C GLY A 673 -0.01 35.65 6.96
N THR A 674 1.04 35.01 6.43
CA THR A 674 2.06 34.30 7.21
C THR A 674 3.05 35.32 7.81
N ARG A 675 3.49 36.30 7.00
CA ARG A 675 4.39 37.38 7.40
C ARG A 675 3.86 38.19 8.59
N ALA A 676 2.58 38.55 8.58
CA ALA A 676 1.97 39.33 9.66
C ALA A 676 2.12 38.67 11.03
N ILE A 677 2.08 37.34 11.12
CA ILE A 677 2.24 36.59 12.38
C ILE A 677 3.71 36.51 12.79
N ILE A 678 4.61 36.31 11.82
CA ILE A 678 6.06 36.33 12.07
C ILE A 678 6.48 37.70 12.63
N GLU A 679 5.98 38.79 12.06
CA GLU A 679 6.23 40.16 12.52
C GLU A 679 5.62 40.44 13.89
N ALA A 680 4.40 39.94 14.15
CA ALA A 680 3.79 40.02 15.47
C ALA A 680 4.60 39.27 16.55
N ALA A 681 5.35 38.23 16.17
CA ALA A 681 6.29 37.53 17.04
C ALA A 681 7.65 38.23 17.18
N GLY A 682 7.85 39.39 16.55
CA GLY A 682 9.07 40.19 16.64
C GLY A 682 10.20 39.78 15.67
N LEU A 683 9.90 38.94 14.68
CA LEU A 683 10.85 38.50 13.65
C LEU A 683 10.59 39.21 12.31
N THR A 684 11.57 39.23 11.42
CA THR A 684 11.43 39.84 10.08
C THR A 684 11.33 38.76 9.00
N ALA A 685 10.48 38.99 8.00
CA ALA A 685 10.38 38.13 6.82
C ALA A 685 10.22 38.97 5.54
N ARG A 686 10.92 38.58 4.47
CA ARG A 686 10.76 39.16 3.13
C ARG A 686 9.33 38.92 2.62
N SER A 687 8.69 39.94 2.05
CA SER A 687 7.35 39.79 1.46
C SER A 687 7.42 38.99 0.16
N VAL A 688 6.46 38.09 -0.02
CA VAL A 688 6.34 37.24 -1.21
C VAL A 688 4.90 37.26 -1.71
N ALA A 689 4.73 37.59 -2.98
CA ALA A 689 3.44 37.58 -3.64
C ALA A 689 2.93 36.15 -3.79
N LYS A 690 1.64 35.95 -3.53
CA LYS A 690 0.98 34.65 -3.76
C LYS A 690 1.01 34.31 -5.25
N LEU A 691 0.87 33.03 -5.56
CA LEU A 691 0.67 32.58 -6.93
C LEU A 691 -0.53 33.31 -7.57
N GLY A 692 -0.34 33.83 -8.79
CA GLY A 692 -1.36 34.57 -9.53
C GLY A 692 -1.60 36.01 -9.08
N ALA A 693 -0.91 36.50 -8.04
CA ALA A 693 -0.93 37.91 -7.66
C ALA A 693 0.22 38.68 -8.32
N GLU A 694 -0.05 39.89 -8.79
CA GLU A 694 1.00 40.82 -9.24
C GLU A 694 1.85 41.27 -8.05
N PRO A 695 3.18 41.11 -8.10
CA PRO A 695 4.06 41.57 -7.01
C PRO A 695 3.97 43.08 -6.84
N ASP A 696 3.84 43.55 -5.59
CA ASP A 696 3.93 44.98 -5.30
C ASP A 696 5.39 45.45 -5.33
N GLU A 697 5.80 46.01 -6.47
CA GLU A 697 7.13 46.59 -6.69
C GLU A 697 7.51 47.66 -5.64
N ALA A 698 6.54 48.42 -5.12
CA ALA A 698 6.79 49.47 -4.13
C ALA A 698 7.18 48.90 -2.75
N SER A 699 6.75 47.67 -2.47
CA SER A 699 7.10 46.94 -1.23
C SER A 699 8.34 46.05 -1.37
N GLY A 700 8.90 45.94 -2.58
CA GLY A 700 10.00 45.02 -2.90
C GLY A 700 9.57 43.54 -2.90
N GLU A 701 8.29 43.28 -3.11
CA GLU A 701 7.72 41.94 -3.15
C GLU A 701 8.17 41.18 -4.41
N VAL A 702 8.39 39.87 -4.26
CA VAL A 702 8.81 38.99 -5.36
C VAL A 702 7.79 37.87 -5.52
N ALA A 703 7.56 37.43 -6.76
CA ALA A 703 6.68 36.32 -7.05
C ALA A 703 7.23 35.01 -6.46
N ILE A 704 6.35 34.19 -5.88
CA ILE A 704 6.76 32.97 -5.17
C ILE A 704 7.55 31.98 -6.02
N LEU A 705 7.17 31.80 -7.29
CA LEU A 705 7.85 30.88 -8.21
C LEU A 705 9.22 31.43 -8.65
N GLU A 706 9.35 32.75 -8.81
CA GLU A 706 10.63 33.39 -9.13
C GLU A 706 11.61 33.27 -7.97
N LEU A 707 11.12 33.41 -6.73
CA LEU A 707 11.95 33.24 -5.54
C LEU A 707 12.43 31.79 -5.38
N ILE A 708 11.60 30.81 -5.71
CA ILE A 708 12.01 29.39 -5.74
C ILE A 708 13.09 29.17 -6.82
N ALA A 709 12.90 29.72 -8.01
CA ALA A 709 13.83 29.60 -9.13
C ALA A 709 15.14 30.41 -8.95
N SER A 710 15.21 31.33 -7.98
CA SER A 710 16.40 32.19 -7.79
C SER A 710 17.62 31.44 -7.23
N GLY A 711 17.43 30.24 -6.68
CA GLY A 711 18.47 29.47 -5.99
C GLY A 711 18.79 29.95 -4.56
N GLU A 712 18.12 31.00 -4.07
CA GLU A 712 18.28 31.49 -2.69
C GLU A 712 17.58 30.57 -1.66
N VAL A 713 16.44 29.98 -2.04
CA VAL A 713 15.58 29.20 -1.13
C VAL A 713 16.18 27.82 -0.89
N ARG A 714 16.30 27.44 0.39
CA ARG A 714 16.82 26.12 0.82
C ARG A 714 15.80 25.27 1.56
N LEU A 715 14.67 25.85 1.93
CA LEU A 715 13.54 25.18 2.56
C LEU A 715 12.24 25.85 2.11
N VAL A 716 11.26 25.05 1.72
CA VAL A 716 9.88 25.50 1.55
C VAL A 716 9.02 24.81 2.60
N VAL A 717 8.29 25.58 3.39
CA VAL A 717 7.21 25.04 4.24
C VAL A 717 5.89 25.53 3.66
N ASN A 718 5.13 24.60 3.10
CA ASN A 718 3.85 24.88 2.49
C ASN A 718 2.79 23.89 2.97
N THR A 719 1.95 24.32 3.92
CA THR A 719 0.85 23.47 4.37
C THR A 719 -0.36 23.62 3.46
N PRO A 720 -0.97 22.51 3.00
CA PRO A 720 -2.04 22.55 2.02
C PRO A 720 -3.29 23.22 2.60
N THR A 721 -3.91 24.11 1.82
CA THR A 721 -5.12 24.82 2.23
C THR A 721 -6.36 24.08 1.71
N PRO A 722 -7.37 23.82 2.54
CA PRO A 722 -8.49 22.94 2.21
C PRO A 722 -9.57 23.49 1.25
N ARG A 723 -9.34 24.60 0.54
CA ARG A 723 -10.36 25.20 -0.36
C ARG A 723 -10.05 24.91 -1.83
N SER A 724 -11.05 24.41 -2.57
CA SER A 724 -10.98 24.27 -4.03
C SER A 724 -10.54 25.57 -4.71
N GLY A 725 -9.59 25.48 -5.64
CA GLY A 725 -8.93 26.64 -6.26
C GLY A 725 -7.52 26.88 -5.69
N ALA A 726 -7.42 27.16 -4.38
CA ALA A 726 -6.15 27.34 -3.69
C ALA A 726 -5.29 26.05 -3.61
N VAL A 727 -5.92 24.88 -3.74
CA VAL A 727 -5.24 23.57 -3.80
C VAL A 727 -4.35 23.44 -5.05
N ARG A 728 -4.78 23.95 -6.22
CA ARG A 728 -3.93 23.98 -7.43
C ARG A 728 -2.79 24.97 -7.25
N ASP A 729 -3.10 26.15 -6.71
CA ASP A 729 -2.11 27.20 -6.50
C ASP A 729 -1.00 26.76 -5.52
N ALA A 730 -1.35 25.98 -4.50
CA ALA A 730 -0.38 25.45 -3.55
C ALA A 730 0.42 24.27 -4.13
N ALA A 731 -0.16 23.45 -5.01
CA ALA A 731 0.55 22.34 -5.66
C ALA A 731 1.68 22.84 -6.57
N GLU A 732 1.46 23.94 -7.30
CA GLU A 732 2.50 24.53 -8.15
C GLU A 732 3.75 24.97 -7.37
N ILE A 733 3.56 25.53 -6.17
CA ILE A 733 4.66 25.91 -5.27
C ILE A 733 5.49 24.66 -4.89
N ARG A 734 4.82 23.57 -4.49
CA ARG A 734 5.47 22.34 -4.04
C ARG A 734 6.16 21.59 -5.19
N LEU A 735 5.54 21.58 -6.36
CA LEU A 735 6.12 21.03 -7.59
C LEU A 735 7.34 21.83 -8.03
N ALA A 736 7.30 23.17 -7.96
CA ALA A 736 8.44 24.03 -8.25
C ALA A 736 9.60 23.78 -7.27
N ALA A 737 9.31 23.69 -5.97
CA ALA A 737 10.33 23.35 -4.96
C ALA A 737 11.00 22.00 -5.25
N THR A 738 10.19 20.98 -5.55
CA THR A 738 10.68 19.63 -5.88
C THR A 738 11.50 19.62 -7.17
N ALA A 739 11.10 20.39 -8.19
CA ALA A 739 11.82 20.50 -9.46
C ALA A 739 13.22 21.10 -9.29
N GLU A 740 13.38 22.04 -8.35
CA GLU A 740 14.66 22.67 -7.99
C GLU A 740 15.44 21.87 -6.93
N GLY A 741 14.94 20.71 -6.48
CA GLY A 741 15.59 19.89 -5.45
C GLY A 741 15.60 20.53 -4.06
N ILE A 742 14.68 21.46 -3.79
CA ILE A 742 14.53 22.12 -2.50
C ILE A 742 13.64 21.26 -1.59
N LEU A 743 14.07 21.06 -0.34
CA LEU A 743 13.26 20.35 0.66
C LEU A 743 11.92 21.08 0.86
N CYS A 744 10.82 20.38 0.64
CA CYS A 744 9.47 20.89 0.82
C CYS A 744 8.75 20.10 1.91
N LEU A 745 8.45 20.76 3.04
CA LEU A 745 7.70 20.17 4.15
C LEU A 745 6.26 20.68 4.14
N THR A 746 5.31 19.75 4.27
CA THR A 746 3.88 20.01 4.05
C THR A 746 3.01 19.81 5.28
N ALA A 747 3.56 19.23 6.36
CA ALA A 747 2.98 19.22 7.70
C ALA A 747 3.74 20.17 8.63
N ILE A 748 3.00 20.97 9.41
CA ILE A 748 3.60 22.02 10.24
C ILE A 748 4.37 21.44 11.43
N GLU A 749 3.87 20.35 12.00
CA GLU A 749 4.51 19.67 13.13
C GLU A 749 5.87 19.10 12.74
N THR A 750 5.97 18.45 11.57
CA THR A 750 7.24 17.97 11.00
C THR A 750 8.19 19.13 10.71
N ALA A 751 7.69 20.25 10.17
CA ALA A 751 8.50 21.43 9.88
C ALA A 751 9.09 22.05 11.15
N VAL A 752 8.31 22.15 12.22
CA VAL A 752 8.77 22.59 13.53
C VAL A 752 9.87 21.66 14.05
N ALA A 753 9.61 20.35 14.04
CA ALA A 753 10.58 19.34 14.51
C ALA A 753 11.89 19.38 13.70
N ALA A 754 11.80 19.53 12.38
CA ALA A 754 12.96 19.64 11.50
C ALA A 754 13.77 20.93 11.73
N ALA A 755 13.09 22.05 12.02
CA ALA A 755 13.77 23.30 12.37
C ALA A 755 14.44 23.23 13.74
N GLU A 756 13.79 22.62 14.74
CA GLU A 756 14.37 22.42 16.07
C GLU A 756 15.58 21.47 16.06
N ALA A 757 15.60 20.49 15.14
CA ALA A 757 16.74 19.60 14.94
C ALA A 757 18.05 20.33 14.56
N LEU A 758 17.95 21.58 14.08
CA LEU A 758 19.11 22.42 13.75
C LEU A 758 19.78 23.07 14.97
N ASP A 759 19.16 23.03 16.15
CA ASP A 759 19.78 23.57 17.38
C ASP A 759 21.17 22.93 17.59
N PRO A 760 22.26 23.71 17.70
CA PRO A 760 23.60 23.16 17.91
C PRO A 760 23.71 22.19 19.10
N ALA A 761 22.91 22.37 20.15
CA ALA A 761 22.88 21.48 21.31
C ALA A 761 22.25 20.11 20.99
N ILE A 762 21.39 20.03 19.98
CA ILE A 762 20.79 18.79 19.46
C ILE A 762 21.69 18.22 18.35
N ALA A 763 22.03 19.04 17.36
CA ALA A 763 22.84 18.64 16.21
C ALA A 763 24.21 18.08 16.62
N GLY A 764 24.85 18.66 17.63
CA GLY A 764 26.12 18.17 18.17
C GLY A 764 26.05 16.77 18.79
N ARG A 765 24.86 16.30 19.14
CA ARG A 765 24.60 14.99 19.76
C ARG A 765 24.17 13.91 18.77
N LEU A 766 23.98 14.25 17.49
CA LEU A 766 23.64 13.27 16.46
C LEU A 766 24.74 12.21 16.27
N ALA A 767 25.99 12.57 16.58
CA ALA A 767 27.15 11.68 16.57
C ALA A 767 27.16 10.65 17.73
N GLU A 768 26.29 10.80 18.74
CA GLU A 768 26.14 9.83 19.82
C GLU A 768 25.47 8.56 19.27
N VAL A 769 26.27 7.55 18.92
CA VAL A 769 25.77 6.28 18.36
C VAL A 769 25.98 5.12 19.34
N ARG A 770 25.00 4.22 19.39
CA ARG A 770 25.06 2.93 20.06
C ARG A 770 24.39 1.89 19.16
N SER A 771 24.85 0.64 19.24
CA SER A 771 24.19 -0.48 18.57
C SER A 771 22.83 -0.76 19.20
N LEU A 772 21.93 -1.44 18.46
CA LEU A 772 20.63 -1.83 19.01
C LEU A 772 20.78 -2.75 20.23
N ALA A 773 21.80 -3.61 20.25
CA ALA A 773 22.07 -4.49 21.39
C ALA A 773 22.48 -3.73 22.67
N GLU A 774 23.04 -2.53 22.55
CA GLU A 774 23.32 -1.69 23.71
C GLU A 774 22.06 -1.00 24.25
N TRP A 775 21.12 -0.66 23.36
CA TRP A 775 19.81 -0.10 23.74
C TRP A 775 18.86 -1.17 24.30
N VAL A 776 18.90 -2.36 23.72
CA VAL A 776 18.02 -3.49 24.04
C VAL A 776 18.89 -4.73 24.29
N PRO A 777 19.54 -4.84 25.46
CA PRO A 777 20.54 -5.89 25.73
C PRO A 777 19.99 -7.29 25.95
N ASN A 778 18.69 -7.42 26.24
CA ASN A 778 18.04 -8.71 26.48
C ASN A 778 16.70 -8.81 25.73
N PRO A 779 16.71 -8.77 24.39
CA PRO A 779 15.49 -8.98 23.62
C PRO A 779 14.94 -10.39 23.89
N GLY A 780 13.62 -10.56 23.80
CA GLY A 780 12.94 -11.83 24.05
C GLY A 780 12.67 -12.14 25.52
N ARG A 781 13.12 -11.32 26.48
CA ARG A 781 12.87 -11.56 27.91
C ARG A 781 11.59 -10.86 28.39
N PRO A 782 10.67 -11.59 29.04
CA PRO A 782 9.49 -10.98 29.64
C PRO A 782 9.84 -9.90 30.67
N ARG A 783 9.08 -8.81 30.64
CA ARG A 783 9.11 -7.70 31.61
C ARG A 783 7.76 -7.60 32.31
N LYS A 784 7.70 -6.84 33.41
CA LYS A 784 6.43 -6.58 34.11
C LYS A 784 5.55 -5.62 33.29
N ALA A 785 4.24 -5.77 33.38
CA ALA A 785 3.32 -4.75 32.91
C ALA A 785 3.37 -3.51 33.80
N VAL A 786 3.00 -2.36 33.22
CA VAL A 786 2.78 -1.11 33.96
C VAL A 786 1.58 -1.31 34.89
N ALA A 787 1.68 -0.82 36.13
CA ALA A 787 0.56 -0.86 37.05
C ALA A 787 -0.52 0.12 36.56
N ASN A 788 -1.71 -0.40 36.25
CA ASN A 788 -2.83 0.42 35.80
C ASN A 788 -3.24 1.39 36.93
N SER A 789 -3.24 2.70 36.66
CA SER A 789 -3.56 3.71 37.68
C SER A 789 -5.04 3.67 38.09
N ALA A 790 -5.89 3.07 37.25
CA ALA A 790 -7.34 3.01 37.42
C ALA A 790 -7.86 1.81 38.22
N GLY A 791 -7.02 0.84 38.61
CA GLY A 791 -7.42 -0.30 39.46
C GLY A 791 -8.54 -1.20 38.93
N HIS A 792 -8.93 -1.10 37.66
CA HIS A 792 -9.88 -2.02 37.01
C HIS A 792 -9.15 -3.29 36.55
N GLU A 793 -9.70 -4.47 36.86
CA GLU A 793 -9.36 -5.74 36.19
C GLU A 793 -10.41 -6.00 35.09
N PRO A 794 -10.18 -5.59 33.84
CA PRO A 794 -11.21 -5.66 32.79
C PRO A 794 -11.52 -7.10 32.37
N ALA A 795 -10.52 -8.00 32.47
CA ALA A 795 -10.62 -9.37 31.99
C ALA A 795 -11.65 -10.22 32.76
N ALA A 796 -11.84 -9.99 34.05
CA ALA A 796 -12.79 -10.75 34.86
C ALA A 796 -14.25 -10.31 34.64
N GLU A 797 -14.48 -9.00 34.50
CA GLU A 797 -15.81 -8.44 34.23
C GLU A 797 -16.24 -8.68 32.77
N LEU A 798 -15.35 -8.52 31.79
CA LEU A 798 -15.66 -8.77 30.37
C LEU A 798 -15.94 -10.26 30.12
N ALA A 799 -15.19 -11.18 30.74
CA ALA A 799 -15.47 -12.62 30.67
C ALA A 799 -16.83 -12.97 31.32
N ALA A 800 -17.21 -12.27 32.39
CA ALA A 800 -18.51 -12.42 33.02
C ALA A 800 -19.66 -11.84 32.17
N GLU A 801 -19.47 -10.69 31.52
CA GLU A 801 -20.44 -10.07 30.61
C GLU A 801 -20.66 -10.89 29.33
N LEU A 802 -19.58 -11.36 28.69
CA LEU A 802 -19.64 -12.19 27.48
C LEU A 802 -20.29 -13.56 27.77
N ALA A 803 -20.05 -14.13 28.95
CA ALA A 803 -20.70 -15.37 29.40
C ALA A 803 -22.19 -15.17 29.78
N ALA A 804 -22.61 -13.95 30.11
CA ALA A 804 -24.00 -13.60 30.37
C ALA A 804 -24.80 -13.36 29.08
N THR A 805 -24.16 -12.96 27.97
CA THR A 805 -24.82 -12.71 26.68
C THR A 805 -24.96 -13.96 25.80
N THR A 806 -24.29 -15.06 26.16
CA THR A 806 -24.39 -16.37 25.49
C THR A 806 -25.42 -17.33 26.11
N ARG A 807 -26.31 -16.83 26.99
CA ARG A 807 -27.42 -17.61 27.58
C ARG A 807 -28.80 -17.14 27.16
#